data_AF-A0A4R9C2L6-F1
#
_entry.id   AF-A0A4R9C2L6-F1
#
_cell.length_a   1.000
_cell.length_b   1.000
_cell.length_c   1.000
_cell.angle_alpha   90.00
_cell.angle_beta   90.00
_cell.angle_gamma   90.00
#
_symmetry.space_group_name_H-M   'P 1'
#
loop_
_entity.id
_entity.type
_entity.pdbx_description
1 polymer ?
#
loop_
_entity_poly.entity_id
_entity_poly.type
_entity_poly.pdbx_seq_one_letter_code
_entity_poly.pdbx_strand_id
1 'polypeptide(L)'
;MNIKRKIFAERGGGKVIEFKDFSFTYEGEINPTLKGINLKIKSGECVVFTGLSGCGKTTLLRVINGLCPSVFQGNVTGSFKTDFYGYENSFAGLNSKYVSSILQNPKNGFLFSNADDECKYSSKCIGKSRAEIENKFTLLKDRYSELLLHENILNLSSGEAQTLSVLSSYIKAPKIIVMDEPTANLDINEIDELKKHIIELKNSNVTIVIAEHRVGYLKDVCDKVYVIQDGTLINGDGFEIRSENIAFSNIKEHFYRKTNDTLEILNLNYTINYKEILKDISLSIKSNKVTAIIGLNGSGKSTLGKLIAGLIDNKKAVFAFNNNIISKKDRIKNSYFCMQDCYHQMVTASVKDEIILQNKKLNDLEIHNLLKMVDMDALENRHPSKLSGGQILRLAVLLAYISNNKIVILDEPTSGLDLKRMNCICRLINKMKEQGKIVILISHDLELLSKVADEYILLEGATVIAHRRLVNQNDFNEMIDKLKSAKNVKNKYSTEKKKTDYSKVNPIINLIVFFTVANAIFFYPSNQSSIYLMGIVAIVFLFNKNYMLAIKMAVTYFVISKLKIFFPLYYQAFIEIFIVRGMLCGYTIKNLTAGTKLITIIEALEKVKLTDYILIPIISFMRLFPSMRNDFSIAYMSLKTRKLIKNKNPAAIWRFIIVPVVFSLIRSAENLSLGIETKGMIIGKERTLLTDVDFKITDYMLCTMYISIYIFLIIGGIK
;
A
#
# COMPACT_ATOMS: atom_id res chain seq x y z
N MET A 1 34.37 -12.12 -27.98
CA MET A 1 34.67 -11.64 -26.62
C MET A 1 35.77 -10.55 -26.55
N ASN A 2 36.24 -9.91 -27.63
CA ASN A 2 37.29 -8.85 -27.53
C ASN A 2 37.07 -7.56 -28.35
N ILE A 3 35.89 -7.33 -28.95
CA ILE A 3 35.60 -6.10 -29.72
C ILE A 3 34.58 -5.18 -29.02
N LYS A 4 33.74 -5.72 -28.12
CA LYS A 4 32.78 -4.91 -27.33
C LYS A 4 33.40 -4.12 -26.16
N ARG A 5 34.65 -4.37 -25.77
CA ARG A 5 35.32 -3.63 -24.67
C ARG A 5 35.96 -2.30 -25.10
N LYS A 6 36.23 -2.09 -26.39
CA LYS A 6 36.94 -0.88 -26.87
C LYS A 6 36.03 0.32 -27.17
N ILE A 7 34.72 0.14 -27.30
CA ILE A 7 33.76 1.25 -27.57
C ILE A 7 33.22 1.88 -26.26
N PHE A 8 33.47 1.26 -25.09
CA PHE A 8 33.03 1.78 -23.79
C PHE A 8 34.14 2.50 -22.99
N ALA A 9 35.35 2.63 -23.53
CA ALA A 9 36.51 3.15 -22.81
C ALA A 9 36.71 4.68 -22.92
N GLU A 10 35.96 5.38 -23.78
CA GLU A 10 36.12 6.82 -23.99
C GLU A 10 34.77 7.56 -23.95
N ARG A 11 34.20 7.70 -22.74
CA ARG A 11 33.17 8.72 -22.46
C ARG A 11 33.49 9.37 -21.12
N GLY A 12 33.80 10.68 -21.18
CA GLY A 12 34.35 11.48 -20.07
C GLY A 12 33.65 11.27 -18.73
N GLY A 13 34.33 10.59 -17.81
CA GLY A 13 33.81 10.22 -16.50
C GLY A 13 33.99 11.31 -15.45
N GLY A 14 33.10 12.30 -15.42
CA GLY A 14 32.91 13.19 -14.28
C GLY A 14 32.20 12.49 -13.10
N LYS A 15 32.47 12.93 -11.86
CA LYS A 15 31.78 12.44 -10.66
C LYS A 15 30.42 13.13 -10.56
N VAL A 16 29.31 12.38 -10.58
CA VAL A 16 27.96 12.95 -10.47
C VAL A 16 27.52 13.13 -9.03
N ILE A 17 28.01 12.30 -8.11
CA ILE A 17 27.72 12.39 -6.66
C ILE A 17 29.03 12.22 -5.88
N GLU A 18 29.28 13.11 -4.90
CA GLU A 18 30.44 13.05 -4.00
C GLU A 18 30.03 13.35 -2.55
N PHE A 19 30.36 12.41 -1.67
CA PHE A 19 30.34 12.58 -0.21
C PHE A 19 31.78 12.60 0.31
N LYS A 20 32.11 13.53 1.20
CA LYS A 20 33.40 13.59 1.90
C LYS A 20 33.17 13.79 3.39
N ASP A 21 33.62 12.80 4.16
CA ASP A 21 33.48 12.75 5.63
C ASP A 21 32.07 13.12 6.12
N PHE A 22 31.05 12.71 5.36
CA PHE A 22 29.70 13.20 5.57
C PHE A 22 29.01 12.43 6.70
N SER A 23 28.50 13.14 7.69
CA SER A 23 27.67 12.55 8.75
C SER A 23 26.33 13.28 8.84
N PHE A 24 25.28 12.54 9.18
CA PHE A 24 23.93 13.07 9.36
C PHE A 24 23.30 12.49 10.61
N THR A 25 22.74 13.37 11.45
CA THR A 25 22.01 13.02 12.66
C THR A 25 20.62 13.63 12.58
N TYR A 26 19.56 12.82 12.67
CA TYR A 26 18.19 13.35 12.72
C TYR A 26 17.98 14.23 13.95
N GLU A 27 17.12 15.23 13.82
CA GLU A 27 16.71 16.06 14.94
C GLU A 27 16.12 15.22 16.08
N GLY A 28 16.60 15.42 17.31
CA GLY A 28 16.22 14.63 18.48
C GLY A 28 16.95 13.29 18.65
N GLU A 29 17.81 12.89 17.71
CA GLU A 29 18.72 11.75 17.89
C GLU A 29 20.08 12.20 18.41
N ILE A 30 20.67 11.41 19.32
CA ILE A 30 22.00 11.69 19.88
C ILE A 30 23.09 11.13 18.95
N ASN A 31 22.85 9.96 18.37
CA ASN A 31 23.83 9.25 17.56
C ASN A 31 23.61 9.53 16.07
N PRO A 32 24.68 9.80 15.31
CA PRO A 32 24.58 9.97 13.87
C PRO A 32 24.08 8.70 13.18
N THR A 33 23.09 8.86 12.31
CA THR A 33 22.55 7.78 11.46
C THR A 33 23.52 7.43 10.34
N LEU A 34 24.19 8.44 9.77
CA LEU A 34 25.30 8.29 8.81
C LEU A 34 26.57 8.86 9.42
N LYS A 35 27.69 8.16 9.30
CA LYS A 35 28.96 8.44 9.97
C LYS A 35 30.12 8.42 8.99
N GLY A 36 30.73 9.58 8.76
CA GLY A 36 31.98 9.70 7.98
C GLY A 36 31.91 9.09 6.58
N ILE A 37 30.77 9.26 5.89
CA ILE A 37 30.53 8.68 4.58
C ILE A 37 31.47 9.32 3.55
N ASN A 38 32.28 8.47 2.91
CA ASN A 38 33.17 8.84 1.83
C ASN A 38 32.80 8.01 0.59
N LEU A 39 32.25 8.67 -0.43
CA LEU A 39 31.64 7.99 -1.57
C LEU A 39 31.74 8.84 -2.84
N LYS A 40 32.03 8.20 -3.96
CA LYS A 40 32.07 8.82 -5.30
C LYS A 40 31.33 7.94 -6.30
N ILE A 41 30.31 8.49 -6.93
CA ILE A 41 29.52 7.82 -7.98
C ILE A 41 29.71 8.57 -9.29
N LYS A 42 30.06 7.86 -10.37
CA LYS A 42 30.24 8.44 -11.71
C LYS A 42 28.92 8.48 -12.48
N SER A 43 28.86 9.33 -13.49
CA SER A 43 27.70 9.38 -14.40
C SER A 43 27.44 8.02 -15.04
N GLY A 44 26.18 7.57 -15.01
CA GLY A 44 25.76 6.31 -15.61
C GLY A 44 26.08 5.04 -14.79
N GLU A 45 26.75 5.18 -13.63
CA GLU A 45 26.94 4.04 -12.72
C GLU A 45 25.62 3.63 -12.07
N CYS A 46 25.42 2.32 -11.93
CA CYS A 46 24.40 1.68 -11.10
C CYS A 46 25.03 1.23 -9.79
N VAL A 47 24.71 1.90 -8.69
CA VAL A 47 25.27 1.66 -7.36
C VAL A 47 24.20 1.14 -6.42
N VAL A 48 24.52 0.07 -5.69
CA VAL A 48 23.60 -0.58 -4.74
C VAL A 48 24.11 -0.42 -3.32
N PHE A 49 23.24 0.03 -2.42
CA PHE A 49 23.46 0.06 -0.98
C PHE A 49 22.65 -1.06 -0.32
N THR A 50 23.35 -1.96 0.36
CA THR A 50 22.73 -3.01 1.17
C THR A 50 23.18 -2.92 2.62
N GLY A 51 22.57 -3.72 3.50
CA GLY A 51 22.86 -3.69 4.93
C GLY A 51 21.62 -3.95 5.77
N LEU A 52 21.79 -4.00 7.09
CA LEU A 52 20.70 -4.24 8.04
C LEU A 52 19.63 -3.14 7.99
N SER A 53 18.41 -3.44 8.43
CA SER A 53 17.34 -2.44 8.54
C SER A 53 17.75 -1.40 9.58
N GLY A 54 17.53 -0.11 9.26
CA GLY A 54 17.91 1.00 10.14
C GLY A 54 19.39 1.41 10.10
N CYS A 55 20.22 0.84 9.23
CA CYS A 55 21.64 1.22 9.13
C CYS A 55 21.89 2.56 8.41
N GLY A 56 20.88 3.17 7.79
CA GLY A 56 20.99 4.46 7.10
C GLY A 56 20.80 4.45 5.58
N LYS A 57 20.41 3.32 4.96
CA LYS A 57 20.17 3.23 3.50
C LYS A 57 19.19 4.29 2.97
N THR A 58 17.97 4.33 3.50
CA THR A 58 16.97 5.33 3.12
C THR A 58 17.42 6.75 3.46
N THR A 59 18.14 6.95 4.56
CA THR A 59 18.72 8.26 4.92
C THR A 59 19.72 8.73 3.86
N LEU A 60 20.57 7.85 3.36
CA LEU A 60 21.51 8.17 2.28
C LEU A 60 20.78 8.57 0.99
N LEU A 61 19.71 7.85 0.61
CA LEU A 61 18.87 8.23 -0.53
C LEU A 61 18.15 9.57 -0.31
N ARG A 62 17.69 9.84 0.92
CA ARG A 62 17.07 11.12 1.30
C ARG A 62 18.03 12.30 1.23
N VAL A 63 19.31 12.09 1.53
CA VAL A 63 20.33 13.12 1.29
C VAL A 63 20.52 13.34 -0.20
N ILE A 64 20.62 12.26 -0.99
CA ILE A 64 20.80 12.38 -2.45
C ILE A 64 19.64 13.12 -3.09
N ASN A 65 18.38 12.78 -2.81
CA ASN A 65 17.23 13.45 -3.42
C ASN A 65 16.89 14.80 -2.77
N GLY A 66 17.57 15.19 -1.70
CA GLY A 66 17.40 16.46 -1.01
C GLY A 66 16.22 16.54 -0.04
N LEU A 67 15.64 15.41 0.38
CA LEU A 67 14.66 15.36 1.47
C LEU A 67 15.30 15.61 2.85
N CYS A 68 16.58 15.24 3.02
CA CYS A 68 17.41 15.67 4.15
C CYS A 68 18.32 16.82 3.68
N PRO A 69 18.22 18.05 4.23
CA PRO A 69 17.48 18.42 5.44
C PRO A 69 16.09 19.02 5.21
N SER A 70 15.67 19.24 3.95
CA SER A 70 14.52 20.13 3.66
C SER A 70 13.20 19.68 4.30
N VAL A 71 12.96 18.37 4.36
CA VAL A 71 11.78 17.77 4.99
C VAL A 71 12.13 17.20 6.35
N PHE A 72 13.25 16.47 6.39
CA PHE A 72 13.73 15.85 7.62
C PHE A 72 14.92 16.63 8.13
N GLN A 73 14.66 17.43 9.16
CA GLN A 73 15.68 18.24 9.81
C GLN A 73 16.69 17.37 10.57
N GLY A 74 17.91 17.87 10.67
CA GLY A 74 19.03 17.19 11.30
C GLY A 74 20.32 17.96 11.18
N ASN A 75 21.30 17.56 11.97
CA ASN A 75 22.64 18.13 11.97
C ASN A 75 23.52 17.40 10.97
N VAL A 76 24.35 18.16 10.26
CA VAL A 76 25.30 17.62 9.28
C VAL A 76 26.72 18.08 9.57
N THR A 77 27.65 17.16 9.38
CA THR A 77 29.09 17.44 9.31
C THR A 77 29.67 16.86 8.02
N GLY A 78 30.81 17.39 7.58
CA GLY A 78 31.41 17.03 6.29
C GLY A 78 30.73 17.73 5.09
N SER A 79 30.84 17.14 3.91
CA SER A 79 30.30 17.73 2.67
C SER A 79 29.62 16.72 1.76
N PHE A 80 28.51 17.15 1.15
CA PHE A 80 27.80 16.43 0.09
C PHE A 80 27.55 17.36 -1.08
N LYS A 81 27.84 16.88 -2.29
CA LYS A 81 27.53 17.59 -3.54
C LYS A 81 27.25 16.65 -4.69
N THR A 82 26.51 17.16 -5.65
CA THR A 82 26.33 16.60 -6.99
C THR A 82 26.85 17.59 -8.02
N ASP A 83 26.89 17.19 -9.29
CA ASP A 83 27.19 18.11 -10.41
C ASP A 83 26.15 19.23 -10.56
N PHE A 84 24.99 19.13 -9.90
CA PHE A 84 23.85 20.03 -10.10
C PHE A 84 23.50 20.87 -8.86
N TYR A 85 23.81 20.38 -7.65
CA TYR A 85 23.51 21.04 -6.38
C TYR A 85 24.41 20.50 -5.25
N GLY A 86 24.66 21.35 -4.25
CA GLY A 86 25.31 20.98 -2.98
C GLY A 86 24.31 20.87 -1.83
N TYR A 87 24.74 20.34 -0.69
CA TYR A 87 23.90 20.18 0.51
C TYR A 87 23.20 21.48 0.95
N GLU A 88 23.92 22.60 1.01
CA GLU A 88 23.39 23.90 1.48
C GLU A 88 22.24 24.44 0.63
N ASN A 89 22.15 24.03 -0.65
CA ASN A 89 21.10 24.42 -1.59
C ASN A 89 20.20 23.24 -1.99
N SER A 90 20.17 22.18 -1.17
CA SER A 90 19.50 20.93 -1.49
C SER A 90 18.04 20.96 -1.01
N PHE A 91 17.13 21.27 -1.93
CA PHE A 91 15.69 21.18 -1.72
C PHE A 91 15.09 20.15 -2.66
N ALA A 92 14.38 19.15 -2.12
CA ALA A 92 13.80 18.06 -2.92
C ALA A 92 12.99 18.55 -4.14
N GLY A 93 12.17 19.59 -3.94
CA GLY A 93 11.39 20.21 -5.01
C GLY A 93 12.23 20.76 -6.17
N LEU A 94 13.38 21.38 -5.90
CA LEU A 94 14.29 21.91 -6.93
C LEU A 94 15.14 20.79 -7.56
N ASN A 95 15.63 19.87 -6.73
CA ASN A 95 16.47 18.75 -7.16
C ASN A 95 15.72 17.79 -8.08
N SER A 96 14.39 17.75 -8.00
CA SER A 96 13.49 16.93 -8.84
C SER A 96 13.73 17.03 -10.36
N LYS A 97 14.32 18.14 -10.83
CA LYS A 97 14.74 18.37 -12.22
C LYS A 97 15.88 17.44 -12.63
N TYR A 98 16.75 17.09 -11.69
CA TYR A 98 17.93 16.26 -11.90
C TYR A 98 17.78 14.86 -11.29
N VAL A 99 17.01 14.73 -10.20
CA VAL A 99 16.85 13.49 -9.44
C VAL A 99 15.38 13.05 -9.42
N SER A 100 15.13 11.78 -9.69
CA SER A 100 13.82 11.17 -9.48
C SER A 100 13.89 10.10 -8.39
N SER A 101 12.83 9.99 -7.60
CA SER A 101 12.73 9.00 -6.54
C SER A 101 11.65 7.98 -6.86
N ILE A 102 11.99 6.71 -6.72
CA ILE A 102 11.06 5.60 -6.72
C ILE A 102 10.93 5.12 -5.28
N LEU A 103 9.73 5.26 -4.72
CA LEU A 103 9.42 4.91 -3.34
C LEU A 103 9.19 3.40 -3.21
N GLN A 104 9.39 2.87 -2.00
CA GLN A 104 9.13 1.47 -1.65
C GLN A 104 7.70 1.01 -1.97
N ASN A 105 6.71 1.91 -1.81
CA ASN A 105 5.34 1.68 -2.27
C ASN A 105 4.92 2.81 -3.22
N PRO A 106 5.01 2.58 -4.55
CA PRO A 106 4.73 3.61 -5.54
C PRO A 106 3.32 4.21 -5.45
N LYS A 107 2.33 3.39 -5.08
CA LYS A 107 0.93 3.82 -5.01
C LYS A 107 0.72 4.95 -4.02
N ASN A 108 1.53 5.00 -2.97
CA ASN A 108 1.46 6.06 -1.96
C ASN A 108 1.96 7.42 -2.51
N GLY A 109 2.75 7.41 -3.58
CA GLY A 109 3.27 8.63 -4.21
C GLY A 109 2.44 9.12 -5.40
N PHE A 110 1.46 8.35 -5.88
CA PHE A 110 0.63 8.75 -7.01
C PHE A 110 -0.38 9.84 -6.64
N LEU A 111 -0.71 10.71 -7.60
CA LEU A 111 -1.59 11.88 -7.45
C LEU A 111 -2.80 11.84 -8.40
N PHE A 112 -2.66 11.25 -9.57
CA PHE A 112 -3.71 11.14 -10.57
C PHE A 112 -4.34 9.76 -10.57
N SER A 113 -5.63 9.68 -10.92
CA SER A 113 -6.34 8.41 -11.02
C SER A 113 -6.00 7.70 -12.34
N ASN A 114 -5.64 8.47 -13.37
CA ASN A 114 -5.22 8.02 -14.67
C ASN A 114 -3.69 7.87 -14.75
N ALA A 115 -3.22 6.75 -15.30
CA ALA A 115 -1.81 6.46 -15.53
C ALA A 115 -1.12 7.50 -16.43
N ASP A 116 -1.79 7.96 -17.49
CA ASP A 116 -1.23 8.91 -18.44
C ASP A 116 -0.96 10.27 -17.75
N ASP A 117 -1.93 10.77 -17.00
CA ASP A 117 -1.81 12.04 -16.27
C ASP A 117 -0.76 11.94 -15.16
N GLU A 118 -0.73 10.81 -14.45
CA GLU A 118 0.28 10.53 -13.43
C GLU A 118 1.70 10.56 -13.98
N CYS A 119 1.93 9.95 -15.15
CA CYS A 119 3.22 9.98 -15.83
C CYS A 119 3.60 11.41 -16.25
N LYS A 120 2.68 12.13 -16.87
CA LYS A 120 2.96 13.45 -17.45
C LYS A 120 3.16 14.53 -16.39
N TYR A 121 2.48 14.40 -15.24
CA TYR A 121 2.49 15.41 -14.19
C TYR A 121 3.88 15.74 -13.65
N SER A 122 4.72 14.74 -13.43
CA SER A 122 6.09 14.93 -12.91
C SER A 122 6.94 15.83 -13.82
N SER A 123 6.77 15.71 -15.14
CA SER A 123 7.46 16.56 -16.13
C SER A 123 6.91 17.98 -16.17
N LYS A 124 5.61 18.15 -15.93
CA LYS A 124 4.99 19.47 -15.76
C LYS A 124 5.53 20.17 -14.50
N CYS A 125 5.71 19.45 -13.39
CA CYS A 125 6.25 20.01 -12.15
C CYS A 125 7.66 20.60 -12.30
N ILE A 126 8.44 20.16 -13.29
CA ILE A 126 9.76 20.72 -13.57
C ILE A 126 9.74 21.77 -14.70
N GLY A 127 8.56 22.14 -15.19
CA GLY A 127 8.35 23.23 -16.14
C GLY A 127 8.54 22.87 -17.61
N LYS A 128 8.45 21.59 -18.00
CA LYS A 128 8.49 21.19 -19.41
C LYS A 128 7.24 21.64 -20.16
N SER A 129 7.39 21.95 -21.44
CA SER A 129 6.29 22.30 -22.33
C SER A 129 5.39 21.10 -22.66
N ARG A 130 4.13 21.36 -23.02
CA ARG A 130 3.17 20.32 -23.41
C ARG A 130 3.70 19.45 -24.57
N ALA A 131 4.33 20.07 -25.56
CA ALA A 131 4.90 19.36 -26.71
C ALA A 131 6.05 18.43 -26.32
N GLU A 132 6.96 18.86 -25.45
CA GLU A 132 8.06 18.02 -24.95
C GLU A 132 7.56 16.81 -24.16
N ILE A 133 6.54 17.03 -23.30
CA ILE A 133 5.93 15.97 -22.51
C ILE A 133 5.26 14.94 -23.43
N GLU A 134 4.46 15.39 -24.39
CA GLU A 134 3.73 14.49 -25.28
C GLU A 134 4.67 13.71 -26.20
N ASN A 135 5.69 14.36 -26.76
CA ASN A 135 6.69 13.69 -27.58
C ASN A 135 7.44 12.60 -26.79
N LYS A 136 7.89 12.91 -25.57
CA LYS A 136 8.59 11.94 -24.73
C LYS A 136 7.66 10.81 -24.28
N PHE A 137 6.42 11.13 -23.94
CA PHE A 137 5.42 10.15 -23.55
C PHE A 137 5.14 9.17 -24.69
N THR A 138 4.88 9.66 -25.90
CA THR A 138 4.62 8.81 -27.08
C THR A 138 5.79 7.88 -27.39
N LEU A 139 7.03 8.36 -27.30
CA LEU A 139 8.23 7.52 -27.51
C LEU A 139 8.39 6.39 -26.49
N LEU A 140 7.87 6.58 -25.27
CA LEU A 140 7.96 5.60 -24.20
C LEU A 140 6.71 4.72 -24.13
N LYS A 141 5.55 5.22 -24.55
CA LYS A 141 4.26 4.54 -24.39
C LYS A 141 4.27 3.14 -24.99
N ASP A 142 4.85 2.98 -26.19
CA ASP A 142 4.94 1.68 -26.86
C ASP A 142 5.94 0.72 -26.20
N ARG A 143 6.93 1.25 -25.48
CA ARG A 143 7.93 0.45 -24.74
C ARG A 143 7.38 -0.08 -23.43
N TYR A 144 6.44 0.64 -22.81
CA TYR A 144 5.75 0.24 -21.58
C TYR A 144 4.29 -0.20 -21.87
N SER A 145 4.04 -0.66 -23.10
CA SER A 145 2.77 -0.71 -23.84
C SER A 145 1.61 -1.48 -23.22
N GLU A 146 1.82 -2.41 -22.30
CA GLU A 146 0.71 -3.14 -21.66
C GLU A 146 0.04 -2.35 -20.52
N LEU A 147 0.73 -1.35 -19.95
CA LEU A 147 0.27 -0.60 -18.77
C LEU A 147 -0.61 0.60 -19.12
N LEU A 148 -0.44 1.14 -20.32
CA LEU A 148 -1.00 2.42 -20.76
C LEU A 148 -2.27 2.27 -21.59
N LEU A 149 -2.84 1.06 -21.64
CA LEU A 149 -4.02 0.76 -22.44
C LEU A 149 -5.32 0.93 -21.66
N HIS A 150 -5.44 0.61 -20.36
CA HIS A 150 -6.74 0.77 -19.65
C HIS A 150 -6.67 0.92 -18.11
N GLU A 151 -7.57 1.78 -17.62
CA GLU A 151 -8.13 1.90 -16.26
C GLU A 151 -7.25 2.41 -15.09
N ASN A 152 -7.97 3.01 -14.15
CA ASN A 152 -7.57 3.59 -12.87
C ASN A 152 -6.36 2.93 -12.18
N ILE A 153 -5.40 3.77 -11.78
CA ILE A 153 -4.19 3.43 -11.01
C ILE A 153 -4.48 2.59 -9.75
N LEU A 154 -5.66 2.76 -9.12
CA LEU A 154 -6.06 1.97 -7.95
C LEU A 154 -6.16 0.47 -8.24
N ASN A 155 -6.36 0.08 -9.50
CA ASN A 155 -6.51 -1.32 -9.91
C ASN A 155 -5.18 -1.99 -10.31
N LEU A 156 -4.09 -1.22 -10.44
CA LEU A 156 -2.79 -1.75 -10.88
C LEU A 156 -2.28 -2.83 -9.92
N SER A 157 -1.58 -3.84 -10.42
CA SER A 157 -0.77 -4.72 -9.59
C SER A 157 0.38 -3.95 -8.90
N SER A 158 1.09 -4.58 -7.97
CA SER A 158 2.31 -4.00 -7.40
C SER A 158 3.38 -3.82 -8.47
N GLY A 159 3.62 -4.83 -9.32
CA GLY A 159 4.52 -4.73 -10.47
C GLY A 159 4.11 -3.64 -11.46
N GLU A 160 2.82 -3.56 -11.80
CA GLU A 160 2.32 -2.52 -12.71
C GLU A 160 2.50 -1.11 -12.13
N ALA A 161 2.22 -0.93 -10.83
CA ALA A 161 2.49 0.34 -10.15
C ALA A 161 3.99 0.66 -10.12
N GLN A 162 4.86 -0.34 -9.94
CA GLN A 162 6.31 -0.14 -9.98
C GLN A 162 6.78 0.32 -11.36
N THR A 163 6.33 -0.34 -12.43
CA THR A 163 6.65 0.05 -13.81
C THR A 163 6.13 1.46 -14.13
N LEU A 164 4.90 1.80 -13.72
CA LEU A 164 4.36 3.16 -13.87
C LEU A 164 5.25 4.20 -13.17
N SER A 165 5.77 3.88 -11.98
CA SER A 165 6.67 4.76 -11.22
C SER A 165 8.04 4.93 -11.88
N VAL A 166 8.58 3.87 -12.48
CA VAL A 166 9.79 3.95 -13.31
C VAL A 166 9.56 4.88 -14.51
N LEU A 167 8.43 4.70 -15.21
CA LEU A 167 8.08 5.53 -16.36
C LEU A 167 7.86 7.01 -15.97
N SER A 168 7.09 7.28 -14.92
CA SER A 168 6.82 8.63 -14.42
C SER A 168 8.09 9.33 -13.89
N SER A 169 9.08 8.56 -13.45
CA SER A 169 10.41 9.07 -13.10
C SER A 169 11.24 9.38 -14.35
N TYR A 170 11.25 8.49 -15.33
CA TYR A 170 12.11 8.59 -16.50
C TYR A 170 11.68 9.64 -17.53
N ILE A 171 10.37 9.89 -17.67
CA ILE A 171 9.83 10.92 -18.59
C ILE A 171 10.36 12.33 -18.28
N LYS A 172 10.73 12.61 -17.02
CA LYS A 172 11.42 13.85 -16.62
C LYS A 172 12.79 14.02 -17.26
N ALA A 173 13.36 12.96 -17.83
CA ALA A 173 14.74 12.88 -18.28
C ALA A 173 15.75 13.24 -17.16
N PRO A 174 15.67 12.57 -15.99
CA PRO A 174 16.56 12.86 -14.87
C PRO A 174 18.00 12.41 -15.16
N LYS A 175 18.94 12.95 -14.40
CA LYS A 175 20.35 12.55 -14.40
C LYS A 175 20.65 11.45 -13.39
N ILE A 176 19.86 11.42 -12.30
CA ILE A 176 19.96 10.44 -11.22
C ILE A 176 18.56 9.86 -10.95
N ILE A 177 18.46 8.55 -10.78
CA ILE A 177 17.26 7.90 -10.23
C ILE A 177 17.66 7.17 -8.94
N VAL A 178 16.99 7.53 -7.84
CA VAL A 178 17.11 6.84 -6.55
C VAL A 178 15.94 5.87 -6.38
N MET A 179 16.21 4.65 -5.93
CA MET A 179 15.20 3.61 -5.71
C MET A 179 15.32 3.07 -4.29
N ASP A 180 14.27 3.22 -3.49
CA ASP A 180 14.23 2.74 -2.10
C ASP A 180 13.44 1.43 -2.03
N GLU A 181 14.13 0.31 -1.87
CA GLU A 181 13.57 -1.05 -1.84
C GLU A 181 12.56 -1.34 -2.98
N PRO A 182 12.95 -1.16 -4.25
CA PRO A 182 12.02 -1.24 -5.38
C PRO A 182 11.43 -2.63 -5.62
N THR A 183 11.96 -3.68 -4.98
CA THR A 183 11.40 -5.05 -5.05
C THR A 183 10.36 -5.36 -3.97
N ALA A 184 10.05 -4.40 -3.09
CA ALA A 184 9.08 -4.61 -2.03
C ALA A 184 7.71 -5.01 -2.62
N ASN A 185 7.17 -6.15 -2.17
CA ASN A 185 5.88 -6.71 -2.60
C ASN A 185 5.80 -7.16 -4.08
N LEU A 186 6.94 -7.37 -4.75
CA LEU A 186 6.99 -7.93 -6.10
C LEU A 186 7.16 -9.45 -6.07
N ASP A 187 6.47 -10.15 -6.97
CA ASP A 187 6.76 -11.57 -7.23
C ASP A 187 7.97 -11.75 -8.16
N ILE A 188 8.39 -13.00 -8.39
CA ILE A 188 9.63 -13.30 -9.12
C ILE A 188 9.60 -12.77 -10.56
N ASN A 189 8.43 -12.80 -11.21
CA ASN A 189 8.27 -12.34 -12.59
C ASN A 189 8.29 -10.81 -12.64
N GLU A 190 7.66 -10.15 -11.66
CA GLU A 190 7.67 -8.69 -11.52
C GLU A 190 9.09 -8.17 -11.20
N ILE A 191 9.90 -8.89 -10.43
CA ILE A 191 11.31 -8.57 -10.18
C ILE A 191 12.13 -8.64 -11.48
N ASP A 192 11.90 -9.68 -12.30
CA ASP A 192 12.59 -9.81 -13.59
C ASP A 192 12.22 -8.69 -14.57
N GLU A 193 10.96 -8.24 -14.59
CA GLU A 193 10.55 -7.06 -15.36
C GLU A 193 11.22 -5.77 -14.85
N LEU A 194 11.26 -5.56 -13.52
CA LEU A 194 11.98 -4.43 -12.94
C LEU A 194 13.48 -4.46 -13.31
N LYS A 195 14.13 -5.64 -13.31
CA LYS A 195 15.53 -5.81 -13.75
C LYS A 195 15.71 -5.30 -15.18
N LYS A 196 14.80 -5.63 -16.10
CA LYS A 196 14.84 -5.13 -17.50
C LYS A 196 14.76 -3.61 -17.55
N HIS A 197 13.85 -3.01 -16.80
CA HIS A 197 13.73 -1.55 -16.76
C HIS A 197 15.00 -0.87 -16.21
N ILE A 198 15.65 -1.43 -15.18
CA ILE A 198 16.91 -0.90 -14.66
C ILE A 198 18.02 -0.97 -15.72
N ILE A 199 18.10 -2.07 -16.47
CA ILE A 199 19.06 -2.22 -17.58
C ILE A 199 18.82 -1.15 -18.65
N GLU A 200 17.56 -0.89 -19.02
CA GLU A 200 17.21 0.14 -20.01
C GLU A 200 17.58 1.56 -19.56
N LEU A 201 17.33 1.87 -18.28
CA LEU A 201 17.73 3.15 -17.69
C LEU A 201 19.25 3.33 -17.70
N LYS A 202 20.00 2.27 -17.35
CA LYS A 202 21.46 2.27 -17.38
C LYS A 202 21.98 2.48 -18.80
N ASN A 203 21.41 1.79 -19.79
CA ASN A 203 21.74 1.96 -21.21
C ASN A 203 21.43 3.38 -21.72
N SER A 204 20.50 4.09 -21.08
CA SER A 204 20.17 5.49 -21.36
C SER A 204 21.10 6.48 -20.66
N ASN A 205 22.20 6.02 -20.06
CA ASN A 205 23.20 6.83 -19.34
C ASN A 205 22.64 7.61 -18.14
N VAL A 206 21.61 7.06 -17.48
CA VAL A 206 21.09 7.57 -16.20
C VAL A 206 21.89 6.95 -15.06
N THR A 207 22.28 7.76 -14.07
CA THR A 207 22.94 7.25 -12.86
C THR A 207 21.87 6.65 -11.94
N ILE A 208 22.06 5.41 -11.49
CA ILE A 208 21.06 4.68 -10.71
C ILE A 208 21.62 4.40 -9.32
N VAL A 209 20.86 4.74 -8.28
CA VAL A 209 21.23 4.49 -6.89
C VAL A 209 20.12 3.71 -6.20
N ILE A 210 20.40 2.50 -5.77
CA ILE A 210 19.40 1.58 -5.23
C ILE A 210 19.73 1.24 -3.78
N ALA A 211 18.78 1.42 -2.87
CA ALA A 211 18.81 0.78 -1.55
C ALA A 211 18.01 -0.52 -1.61
N GLU A 212 18.64 -1.66 -1.30
CA GLU A 212 17.97 -2.95 -1.42
C GLU A 212 18.53 -4.00 -0.44
N HIS A 213 17.66 -4.89 0.02
CA HIS A 213 18.00 -6.05 0.83
C HIS A 213 18.19 -7.29 -0.04
N ARG A 214 17.37 -7.44 -1.08
CA ARG A 214 17.40 -8.55 -2.04
C ARG A 214 18.29 -8.23 -3.23
N VAL A 215 19.61 -8.33 -3.06
CA VAL A 215 20.58 -7.91 -4.10
C VAL A 215 20.78 -8.91 -5.24
N GLY A 216 20.32 -10.16 -5.10
CA GLY A 216 20.61 -11.24 -6.05
C GLY A 216 20.27 -10.92 -7.51
N TYR A 217 19.12 -10.29 -7.78
CA TYR A 217 18.70 -9.94 -9.14
C TYR A 217 19.54 -8.82 -9.78
N LEU A 218 20.26 -8.02 -8.98
CA LEU A 218 21.07 -6.89 -9.43
C LEU A 218 22.51 -7.27 -9.76
N LYS A 219 22.94 -8.51 -9.45
CA LYS A 219 24.33 -8.99 -9.60
C LYS A 219 24.94 -8.68 -10.98
N ASP A 220 24.17 -8.86 -12.05
CA ASP A 220 24.65 -8.63 -13.42
C ASP A 220 24.43 -7.19 -13.93
N VAL A 221 23.83 -6.33 -13.10
CA VAL A 221 23.35 -5.00 -13.50
C VAL A 221 24.10 -3.90 -12.75
N CYS A 222 24.44 -4.11 -11.47
CA CYS A 222 25.15 -3.14 -10.66
C CYS A 222 26.63 -3.04 -11.06
N ASP A 223 27.17 -1.82 -11.01
CA ASP A 223 28.60 -1.56 -11.19
C ASP A 223 29.36 -1.63 -9.86
N LYS A 224 28.71 -1.24 -8.76
CA LYS A 224 29.27 -1.29 -7.40
C LYS A 224 28.21 -1.62 -6.37
N VAL A 225 28.62 -2.32 -5.33
CA VAL A 225 27.82 -2.61 -4.14
C VAL A 225 28.55 -2.06 -2.92
N TYR A 226 27.82 -1.38 -2.05
CA TYR A 226 28.32 -0.94 -0.75
C TYR A 226 27.43 -1.50 0.35
N VAL A 227 28.05 -1.85 1.47
CA VAL A 227 27.36 -2.28 2.68
C VAL A 227 27.38 -1.14 3.68
N ILE A 228 26.20 -0.73 4.14
CA ILE A 228 26.08 0.23 5.24
C ILE A 228 25.94 -0.55 6.54
N GLN A 229 26.89 -0.35 7.45
CA GLN A 229 26.94 -0.98 8.76
C GLN A 229 27.15 0.07 9.84
N ASP A 230 26.22 0.15 10.80
CA ASP A 230 26.25 1.08 11.93
C ASP A 230 26.48 2.55 11.55
N GLY A 231 25.95 2.94 10.38
CA GLY A 231 26.06 4.27 9.79
C GLY A 231 27.31 4.51 8.95
N THR A 232 28.24 3.56 8.87
CA THR A 232 29.47 3.64 8.07
C THR A 232 29.35 2.88 6.75
N LEU A 233 30.13 3.28 5.75
CA LEU A 233 30.12 2.67 4.42
C LEU A 233 31.32 1.74 4.24
N ILE A 234 31.06 0.51 3.80
CA ILE A 234 32.07 -0.52 3.52
C ILE A 234 31.93 -0.94 2.05
N ASN A 235 33.06 -1.09 1.33
CA ASN A 235 33.03 -1.66 -0.02
C ASN A 235 32.52 -3.10 0.03
N GLY A 236 31.57 -3.43 -0.83
CA GLY A 236 31.01 -4.78 -0.95
C GLY A 236 31.86 -5.74 -1.80
N ASP A 237 33.10 -5.38 -2.15
CA ASP A 237 34.01 -6.25 -2.90
C ASP A 237 34.33 -7.49 -2.04
N GLY A 238 33.78 -8.65 -2.43
CA GLY A 238 33.92 -9.89 -1.66
C GLY A 238 32.77 -10.19 -0.69
N PHE A 239 31.71 -9.37 -0.66
CA PHE A 239 30.44 -9.86 -0.10
C PHE A 239 29.94 -10.97 -1.02
N GLU A 240 29.77 -12.19 -0.48
CA GLU A 240 28.95 -13.20 -1.15
C GLU A 240 27.58 -12.59 -1.39
N ILE A 241 27.38 -12.11 -2.62
CA ILE A 241 26.11 -11.59 -3.11
C ILE A 241 25.11 -12.69 -2.81
N ARG A 242 24.27 -12.45 -1.79
CA ARG A 242 23.37 -13.47 -1.28
C ARG A 242 22.52 -14.00 -2.43
N SER A 243 22.83 -15.26 -2.72
CA SER A 243 22.02 -16.29 -3.36
C SER A 243 21.64 -16.10 -4.83
N GLU A 244 22.47 -16.66 -5.71
CA GLU A 244 21.94 -17.61 -6.72
C GLU A 244 21.71 -19.00 -6.11
N ASN A 245 22.40 -19.34 -5.00
CA ASN A 245 22.22 -20.61 -4.29
C ASN A 245 21.56 -20.38 -2.92
N ILE A 246 20.21 -20.32 -2.89
CA ILE A 246 19.47 -20.39 -1.63
C ILE A 246 19.60 -21.82 -1.10
N ALA A 247 20.43 -22.00 -0.07
CA ALA A 247 20.60 -23.30 0.58
C ALA A 247 19.36 -23.63 1.41
N PHE A 248 18.71 -24.74 1.07
CA PHE A 248 17.62 -25.32 1.82
C PHE A 248 18.17 -25.84 3.15
N SER A 249 17.82 -25.15 4.23
CA SER A 249 18.27 -25.49 5.58
C SER A 249 17.12 -26.17 6.32
N ASN A 250 17.08 -27.51 6.26
CA ASN A 250 16.20 -28.26 7.15
C ASN A 250 16.84 -28.32 8.54
N ILE A 251 16.31 -27.55 9.49
CA ILE A 251 16.67 -27.77 10.91
C ILE A 251 16.09 -29.14 11.27
N LYS A 252 16.99 -30.10 11.57
CA LYS A 252 16.69 -31.50 11.88
C LYS A 252 15.54 -31.65 12.90
N GLU A 253 14.78 -32.73 12.75
CA GLU A 253 13.72 -33.15 13.68
C GLU A 253 14.15 -33.00 15.15
N HIS A 254 13.59 -32.02 15.85
CA HIS A 254 13.62 -32.00 17.31
C HIS A 254 12.48 -32.88 17.82
N PHE A 255 12.77 -33.71 18.82
CA PHE A 255 11.78 -34.56 19.47
C PHE A 255 10.87 -33.73 20.37
N TYR A 256 9.82 -33.13 19.80
CA TYR A 256 8.71 -32.54 20.54
C TYR A 256 7.46 -33.44 20.47
N ARG A 257 6.51 -33.22 21.38
CA ARG A 257 5.27 -34.00 21.47
C ARG A 257 4.44 -33.77 20.20
N LYS A 258 4.46 -34.73 19.28
CA LYS A 258 3.69 -34.67 18.02
C LYS A 258 2.19 -34.67 18.33
N THR A 259 1.50 -33.57 17.99
CA THR A 259 0.04 -33.53 17.92
C THR A 259 -0.42 -34.10 16.57
N ASN A 260 -1.56 -34.78 16.48
CA ASN A 260 -2.09 -35.23 15.18
C ASN A 260 -3.25 -34.33 14.73
N ASP A 261 -3.22 -33.05 15.11
CA ASP A 261 -4.25 -32.10 14.72
C ASP A 261 -4.23 -31.90 13.20
N THR A 262 -5.40 -31.97 12.55
CA THR A 262 -5.59 -31.84 11.11
C THR A 262 -6.69 -30.82 10.80
N LEU A 263 -6.45 -29.99 9.79
CA LEU A 263 -7.42 -29.09 9.20
C LEU A 263 -7.72 -29.56 7.78
N GLU A 264 -8.98 -29.88 7.52
CA GLU A 264 -9.46 -30.31 6.21
C GLU A 264 -10.40 -29.27 5.62
N ILE A 265 -10.24 -29.05 4.32
CA ILE A 265 -11.04 -28.14 3.51
C ILE A 265 -11.57 -28.96 2.34
N LEU A 266 -12.87 -28.94 2.11
CA LEU A 266 -13.50 -29.68 1.02
C LEU A 266 -14.34 -28.75 0.14
N ASN A 267 -14.16 -28.89 -1.18
CA ASN A 267 -14.95 -28.25 -2.24
C ASN A 267 -15.04 -26.73 -2.12
N LEU A 268 -13.93 -26.08 -1.75
CA LEU A 268 -13.90 -24.63 -1.58
C LEU A 268 -13.91 -23.92 -2.94
N ASN A 269 -15.04 -23.29 -3.23
CA ASN A 269 -15.27 -22.44 -4.40
C ASN A 269 -15.64 -21.03 -3.96
N TYR A 270 -14.89 -20.02 -4.38
CA TYR A 270 -15.10 -18.64 -3.93
C TYR A 270 -14.96 -17.64 -5.08
N THR A 271 -15.99 -16.81 -5.23
CA THR A 271 -16.14 -15.84 -6.32
C THR A 271 -16.42 -14.46 -5.73
N ILE A 272 -15.72 -13.43 -6.19
CA ILE A 272 -15.96 -12.02 -5.86
C ILE A 272 -16.29 -11.27 -7.14
N ASN A 273 -17.42 -10.55 -7.19
CA ASN A 273 -17.80 -9.71 -8.33
C ASN A 273 -17.70 -10.44 -9.68
N TYR A 274 -18.21 -11.69 -9.74
CA TYR A 274 -18.14 -12.59 -10.91
C TYR A 274 -16.74 -13.08 -11.29
N LYS A 275 -15.68 -12.70 -10.55
CA LYS A 275 -14.33 -13.25 -10.70
C LYS A 275 -14.15 -14.44 -9.77
N GLU A 276 -13.89 -15.62 -10.33
CA GLU A 276 -13.50 -16.79 -9.55
C GLU A 276 -12.10 -16.54 -8.96
N ILE A 277 -12.02 -16.57 -7.63
CA ILE A 277 -10.77 -16.37 -6.89
C ILE A 277 -10.18 -17.69 -6.43
N LEU A 278 -11.05 -18.64 -6.07
CA LEU A 278 -10.67 -20.01 -5.69
C LEU A 278 -11.68 -20.98 -6.30
N LYS A 279 -11.20 -22.07 -6.89
CA LYS A 279 -12.01 -23.08 -7.57
C LYS A 279 -11.57 -24.47 -7.15
N ASP A 280 -12.55 -25.26 -6.73
CA ASP A 280 -12.44 -26.67 -6.38
C ASP A 280 -11.25 -26.99 -5.46
N ILE A 281 -11.07 -26.20 -4.40
CA ILE A 281 -9.96 -26.39 -3.47
C ILE A 281 -10.36 -27.40 -2.40
N SER A 282 -9.66 -28.53 -2.39
CA SER A 282 -9.70 -29.54 -1.33
C SER A 282 -8.29 -29.78 -0.80
N LEU A 283 -8.09 -29.60 0.52
CA LEU A 283 -6.77 -29.58 1.15
C LEU A 283 -6.82 -30.23 2.53
N SER A 284 -5.71 -30.87 2.93
CA SER A 284 -5.50 -31.38 4.30
C SER A 284 -4.18 -30.84 4.84
N ILE A 285 -4.25 -30.05 5.91
CA ILE A 285 -3.11 -29.36 6.52
C ILE A 285 -2.91 -29.93 7.92
N LYS A 286 -1.69 -30.39 8.22
CA LYS A 286 -1.38 -31.06 9.48
C LYS A 286 -0.59 -30.18 10.44
N SER A 287 -0.76 -30.42 11.72
CA SER A 287 0.08 -29.86 12.79
C SER A 287 1.51 -30.43 12.76
N ASN A 288 2.41 -29.79 13.51
CA ASN A 288 3.86 -30.08 13.55
C ASN A 288 4.60 -29.84 12.23
N LYS A 289 3.96 -29.18 11.27
CA LYS A 289 4.55 -28.79 9.99
C LYS A 289 4.21 -27.35 9.68
N VAL A 290 5.08 -26.71 8.91
CA VAL A 290 4.81 -25.44 8.27
C VAL A 290 4.40 -25.72 6.84
N THR A 291 3.13 -25.44 6.52
CA THR A 291 2.60 -25.52 5.16
C THR A 291 2.71 -24.15 4.52
N ALA A 292 3.58 -24.02 3.53
CA ALA A 292 3.70 -22.81 2.73
C ALA A 292 2.60 -22.74 1.67
N ILE A 293 1.98 -21.57 1.46
CA ILE A 293 1.09 -21.30 0.33
C ILE A 293 1.80 -20.29 -0.56
N ILE A 294 2.18 -20.76 -1.75
CA ILE A 294 2.97 -20.01 -2.73
C ILE A 294 2.18 -19.81 -4.02
N GLY A 295 2.65 -18.90 -4.87
CA GLY A 295 2.05 -18.57 -6.15
C GLY A 295 2.20 -17.08 -6.47
N LEU A 296 1.86 -16.68 -7.69
CA LEU A 296 2.00 -15.30 -8.15
C LEU A 296 1.05 -14.34 -7.45
N ASN A 297 1.33 -13.04 -7.57
CA ASN A 297 0.46 -12.01 -7.00
C ASN A 297 -0.95 -12.10 -7.60
N GLY A 298 -1.97 -12.03 -6.72
CA GLY A 298 -3.36 -12.17 -7.14
C GLY A 298 -3.89 -13.60 -7.33
N SER A 299 -3.09 -14.65 -7.09
CA SER A 299 -3.54 -16.06 -7.22
C SER A 299 -4.56 -16.52 -6.16
N GLY A 300 -4.86 -15.69 -5.15
CA GLY A 300 -5.85 -15.99 -4.12
C GLY A 300 -5.28 -16.46 -2.77
N LYS A 301 -3.95 -16.46 -2.57
CA LYS A 301 -3.27 -16.92 -1.34
C LYS A 301 -3.86 -16.33 -0.05
N SER A 302 -3.87 -15.00 0.05
CA SER A 302 -4.42 -14.29 1.23
C SER A 302 -5.93 -14.50 1.38
N THR A 303 -6.67 -14.70 0.28
CA THR A 303 -8.09 -15.03 0.32
C THR A 303 -8.33 -16.42 0.92
N LEU A 304 -7.53 -17.41 0.51
CA LEU A 304 -7.56 -18.75 1.09
C LEU A 304 -7.25 -18.71 2.60
N GLY A 305 -6.21 -17.98 3.00
CA GLY A 305 -5.89 -17.78 4.43
C GLY A 305 -7.03 -17.13 5.23
N LYS A 306 -7.66 -16.08 4.69
CA LYS A 306 -8.81 -15.40 5.33
C LYS A 306 -10.04 -16.29 5.43
N LEU A 307 -10.27 -17.15 4.42
CA LEU A 307 -11.31 -18.16 4.46
C LEU A 307 -11.02 -19.18 5.56
N ILE A 308 -9.80 -19.74 5.63
CA ILE A 308 -9.39 -20.67 6.69
C ILE A 308 -9.60 -20.07 8.09
N ALA A 309 -9.24 -18.81 8.30
CA ALA A 309 -9.44 -18.11 9.56
C ALA A 309 -10.91 -17.81 9.90
N GLY A 310 -11.84 -17.96 8.94
CA GLY A 310 -13.25 -17.56 9.08
C GLY A 310 -13.49 -16.04 9.04
N LEU A 311 -12.47 -15.26 8.64
CA LEU A 311 -12.59 -13.81 8.45
C LEU A 311 -13.49 -13.47 7.24
N ILE A 312 -13.41 -14.32 6.21
CA ILE A 312 -14.32 -14.34 5.07
C ILE A 312 -15.20 -15.59 5.18
N ASP A 313 -16.47 -15.44 4.80
CA ASP A 313 -17.44 -16.53 4.85
C ASP A 313 -17.62 -17.21 3.50
N ASN A 314 -17.92 -18.51 3.55
CA ASN A 314 -18.36 -19.27 2.39
C ASN A 314 -19.31 -20.36 2.87
N LYS A 315 -20.60 -20.22 2.53
CA LYS A 315 -21.65 -21.14 2.99
C LYS A 315 -21.59 -22.52 2.34
N LYS A 316 -20.87 -22.67 1.22
CA LYS A 316 -20.82 -23.92 0.44
C LYS A 316 -19.63 -24.81 0.80
N ALA A 317 -18.57 -24.25 1.36
CA ALA A 317 -17.35 -24.98 1.66
C ALA A 317 -17.42 -25.63 3.05
N VAL A 318 -16.93 -26.88 3.13
CA VAL A 318 -16.86 -27.61 4.40
C VAL A 318 -15.45 -27.47 4.96
N PHE A 319 -15.38 -27.09 6.23
CA PHE A 319 -14.14 -27.03 6.99
C PHE A 319 -14.27 -28.02 8.15
N ALA A 320 -13.27 -28.87 8.34
CA ALA A 320 -13.21 -29.80 9.46
C ALA A 320 -11.88 -29.67 10.21
N PHE A 321 -11.94 -29.78 11.54
CA PHE A 321 -10.77 -29.83 12.41
C PHE A 321 -10.83 -31.11 13.24
N ASN A 322 -9.83 -31.99 13.08
CA ASN A 322 -9.80 -33.33 13.66
C ASN A 322 -11.11 -34.09 13.39
N ASN A 323 -11.52 -34.15 12.11
CA ASN A 323 -12.75 -34.77 11.61
C ASN A 323 -14.08 -34.16 12.10
N ASN A 324 -14.04 -33.06 12.86
CA ASN A 324 -15.25 -32.35 13.29
C ASN A 324 -15.49 -31.13 12.42
N ILE A 325 -16.68 -31.01 11.82
CA ILE A 325 -17.05 -29.83 11.03
C ILE A 325 -17.03 -28.59 11.93
N ILE A 326 -16.29 -27.57 11.52
CA ILE A 326 -16.13 -26.31 12.25
C ILE A 326 -16.91 -25.18 11.58
N SER A 327 -17.64 -24.40 12.38
CA SER A 327 -18.33 -23.22 11.87
C SER A 327 -17.36 -22.06 11.63
N LYS A 328 -17.83 -21.00 10.98
CA LYS A 328 -17.11 -19.72 10.92
C LYS A 328 -16.70 -19.18 12.30
N LYS A 329 -17.58 -19.31 13.31
CA LYS A 329 -17.30 -18.84 14.67
C LYS A 329 -16.17 -19.65 15.31
N ASP A 330 -16.15 -20.96 15.06
CA ASP A 330 -15.10 -21.86 15.56
C ASP A 330 -13.76 -21.57 14.88
N ARG A 331 -13.77 -21.30 13.57
CA ARG A 331 -12.58 -20.88 12.82
C ARG A 331 -11.97 -19.60 13.37
N ILE A 332 -12.78 -18.56 13.60
CA ILE A 332 -12.31 -17.31 14.23
C ILE A 332 -11.80 -17.57 15.65
N LYS A 333 -12.44 -18.47 16.41
CA LYS A 333 -12.02 -18.82 17.76
C LYS A 333 -10.67 -19.55 17.79
N ASN A 334 -10.42 -20.43 16.84
CA ASN A 334 -9.26 -21.32 16.83
C ASN A 334 -8.09 -20.81 15.97
N SER A 335 -8.31 -19.80 15.13
CA SER A 335 -7.29 -19.28 14.20
C SER A 335 -6.76 -17.90 14.60
N TYR A 336 -5.47 -17.66 14.39
CA TYR A 336 -4.84 -16.35 14.42
C TYR A 336 -4.35 -16.00 13.02
N PHE A 337 -4.76 -14.86 12.47
CA PHE A 337 -4.36 -14.40 11.14
C PHE A 337 -3.48 -13.16 11.29
N CYS A 338 -2.18 -13.30 11.04
CA CYS A 338 -1.26 -12.17 10.96
C CYS A 338 -1.48 -11.49 9.60
N MET A 339 -1.87 -10.22 9.63
CA MET A 339 -2.23 -9.47 8.42
C MET A 339 -0.97 -8.88 7.79
N GLN A 340 -0.92 -8.79 6.46
CA GLN A 340 0.17 -8.12 5.74
C GLN A 340 0.38 -6.69 6.24
N ASP A 341 -0.70 -5.92 6.44
CA ASP A 341 -0.64 -4.65 7.16
C ASP A 341 -0.89 -4.87 8.66
N CYS A 342 0.22 -4.98 9.39
CA CYS A 342 0.24 -5.22 10.83
C CYS A 342 -0.19 -4.00 11.65
N TYR A 343 -0.19 -2.78 11.09
CA TYR A 343 -0.50 -1.57 11.87
C TYR A 343 -1.95 -1.55 12.34
N HIS A 344 -2.87 -2.05 11.52
CA HIS A 344 -4.28 -2.22 11.89
C HIS A 344 -4.50 -3.30 12.96
N GLN A 345 -3.48 -4.10 13.27
CA GLN A 345 -3.55 -5.07 14.34
C GLN A 345 -3.26 -4.46 15.72
N MET A 346 -2.52 -3.35 15.78
CA MET A 346 -2.16 -2.72 17.04
C MET A 346 -3.21 -1.72 17.49
N VAL A 347 -3.63 -1.79 18.74
CA VAL A 347 -4.78 -1.06 19.31
C VAL A 347 -4.52 -0.49 20.71
N THR A 348 -3.37 -0.75 21.32
CA THR A 348 -2.99 -0.26 22.64
C THR A 348 -2.03 0.93 22.55
N ALA A 349 -1.73 1.54 23.71
CA ALA A 349 -0.84 2.70 23.80
C ALA A 349 0.64 2.33 23.91
N SER A 350 0.97 1.05 24.15
CA SER A 350 2.35 0.57 24.33
C SER A 350 2.53 -0.85 23.80
N VAL A 351 3.76 -1.19 23.40
CA VAL A 351 4.12 -2.57 22.99
C VAL A 351 3.84 -3.57 24.11
N LYS A 352 4.15 -3.21 25.35
CA LYS A 352 3.88 -4.04 26.53
C LYS A 352 2.38 -4.35 26.65
N ASP A 353 1.53 -3.33 26.52
CA ASP A 353 0.08 -3.51 26.59
C ASP A 353 -0.46 -4.41 25.47
N GLU A 354 0.15 -4.39 24.28
CA GLU A 354 -0.23 -5.32 23.20
C GLU A 354 -0.03 -6.78 23.61
N ILE A 355 1.13 -7.06 24.22
CA ILE A 355 1.51 -8.41 24.65
C ILE A 355 0.59 -8.86 25.79
N ILE A 356 0.34 -8.00 26.78
CA ILE A 356 -0.57 -8.28 27.91
C ILE A 356 -2.00 -8.48 27.43
N LEU A 357 -2.47 -7.65 26.48
CA LEU A 357 -3.81 -7.77 25.89
C LEU A 357 -4.00 -9.15 25.23
N GLN A 358 -2.96 -9.65 24.58
CA GLN A 358 -2.98 -10.94 23.90
C GLN A 358 -2.84 -12.12 24.86
N ASN A 359 -2.02 -12.01 25.91
CA ASN A 359 -1.87 -13.02 26.96
C ASN A 359 -1.64 -12.36 28.33
N LYS A 360 -2.75 -12.22 29.09
CA LYS A 360 -2.78 -11.56 30.41
C LYS A 360 -1.97 -12.26 31.51
N LYS A 361 -1.49 -13.49 31.28
CA LYS A 361 -0.76 -14.27 32.28
C LYS A 361 0.74 -13.94 32.31
N LEU A 362 1.25 -13.22 31.31
CA LEU A 362 2.67 -12.93 31.19
C LEU A 362 3.09 -11.86 32.20
N ASN A 363 4.21 -12.10 32.88
CA ASN A 363 4.83 -11.09 33.75
C ASN A 363 5.84 -10.22 32.99
N ASP A 364 6.33 -9.15 33.62
CA ASP A 364 7.22 -8.19 32.98
C ASP A 364 8.56 -8.79 32.51
N LEU A 365 9.10 -9.76 33.26
CA LEU A 365 10.34 -10.45 32.90
C LEU A 365 10.15 -11.33 31.65
N GLU A 366 9.03 -12.04 31.55
CA GLU A 366 8.65 -12.83 30.38
C GLU A 366 8.44 -11.94 29.16
N ILE A 367 7.77 -10.79 29.33
CA ILE A 367 7.58 -9.81 28.25
C ILE A 367 8.93 -9.30 27.74
N HIS A 368 9.84 -8.92 28.64
CA HIS A 368 11.18 -8.47 28.27
C HIS A 368 11.96 -9.54 27.50
N ASN A 369 11.90 -10.80 27.96
CA ASN A 369 12.55 -11.93 27.27
C ASN A 369 11.97 -12.20 25.87
N LEU A 370 10.65 -12.07 25.72
CA LEU A 370 9.97 -12.20 24.42
C LEU A 370 10.39 -11.08 23.46
N LEU A 371 10.47 -9.84 23.93
CA LEU A 371 10.93 -8.69 23.14
C LEU A 371 12.39 -8.83 22.73
N LYS A 372 13.25 -9.28 23.64
CA LYS A 372 14.65 -9.58 23.35
C LYS A 372 14.80 -10.68 22.29
N MET A 373 13.95 -11.72 22.33
CA MET A 373 13.96 -12.79 21.32
C MET A 373 13.70 -12.25 19.90
N VAL A 374 12.88 -11.21 19.78
CA VAL A 374 12.60 -10.54 18.51
C VAL A 374 13.43 -9.29 18.28
N ASP A 375 14.45 -9.02 19.10
CA ASP A 375 15.37 -7.87 18.96
C ASP A 375 14.59 -6.54 19.01
N MET A 376 13.73 -6.41 20.03
CA MET A 376 12.90 -5.24 20.36
C MET A 376 13.00 -4.88 21.85
N ASP A 377 14.14 -5.18 22.48
CA ASP A 377 14.47 -4.74 23.83
C ASP A 377 14.33 -3.21 23.98
N ALA A 378 13.94 -2.76 25.19
CA ALA A 378 13.71 -1.36 25.53
C ALA A 378 12.56 -0.64 24.77
N LEU A 379 11.76 -1.37 23.98
CA LEU A 379 10.61 -0.81 23.27
C LEU A 379 9.27 -1.04 23.99
N GLU A 380 9.28 -1.57 25.22
CA GLU A 380 8.10 -1.94 26.03
C GLU A 380 7.07 -0.80 26.09
N ASN A 381 7.53 0.41 26.40
CA ASN A 381 6.68 1.58 26.62
C ASN A 381 6.43 2.40 25.35
N ARG A 382 6.99 1.97 24.20
CA ARG A 382 6.84 2.71 22.95
C ARG A 382 5.45 2.49 22.36
N HIS A 383 4.85 3.55 21.84
CA HIS A 383 3.57 3.43 21.15
C HIS A 383 3.74 2.62 19.84
N PRO A 384 2.88 1.63 19.53
CA PRO A 384 3.04 0.79 18.33
C PRO A 384 3.09 1.57 17.02
N SER A 385 2.39 2.70 16.91
CA SER A 385 2.46 3.56 15.71
C SER A 385 3.82 4.20 15.45
N LYS A 386 4.68 4.32 16.48
CA LYS A 386 6.06 4.83 16.38
C LYS A 386 7.08 3.74 16.05
N LEU A 387 6.64 2.50 15.82
CA LEU A 387 7.50 1.41 15.39
C LEU A 387 7.71 1.46 13.87
N SER A 388 8.93 1.11 13.45
CA SER A 388 9.24 0.86 12.03
C SER A 388 8.43 -0.32 11.49
N GLY A 389 8.29 -0.40 10.16
CA GLY A 389 7.60 -1.51 9.48
C GLY A 389 8.11 -2.89 9.91
N GLY A 390 9.43 -3.03 10.01
CA GLY A 390 10.03 -4.29 10.46
C GLY A 390 9.83 -4.59 11.95
N GLN A 391 9.69 -3.58 12.81
CA GLN A 391 9.37 -3.77 14.24
C GLN A 391 7.89 -4.16 14.43
N ILE A 392 6.96 -3.51 13.71
CA ILE A 392 5.53 -3.83 13.81
C ILE A 392 5.25 -5.26 13.36
N LEU A 393 5.93 -5.72 12.32
CA LEU A 393 5.81 -7.08 11.77
C LEU A 393 6.29 -8.13 12.76
N ARG A 394 7.46 -7.90 13.37
CA ARG A 394 8.00 -8.77 14.43
C ARG A 394 7.09 -8.84 15.65
N LEU A 395 6.52 -7.71 16.06
CA LEU A 395 5.52 -7.67 17.12
C LEU A 395 4.28 -8.49 16.74
N ALA A 396 3.76 -8.34 15.51
CA ALA A 396 2.57 -9.08 15.07
C ALA A 396 2.78 -10.60 15.07
N VAL A 397 3.93 -11.08 14.57
CA VAL A 397 4.27 -12.51 14.61
C VAL A 397 4.49 -12.99 16.05
N LEU A 398 5.09 -12.15 16.91
CA LEU A 398 5.22 -12.45 18.34
C LEU A 398 3.84 -12.61 19.01
N LEU A 399 2.89 -11.74 18.68
CA LEU A 399 1.51 -11.83 19.20
C LEU A 399 0.81 -13.09 18.70
N ALA A 400 1.05 -13.52 17.46
CA ALA A 400 0.60 -14.80 16.94
C ALA A 400 1.20 -15.98 17.73
N TYR A 401 2.49 -15.90 18.08
CA TYR A 401 3.21 -16.94 18.82
C TYR A 401 2.65 -17.13 20.23
N ILE A 402 2.43 -16.03 20.97
CA ILE A 402 1.90 -16.08 22.34
C ILE A 402 0.38 -16.34 22.38
N SER A 403 -0.30 -16.31 21.23
CA SER A 403 -1.73 -16.63 21.16
C SER A 403 -1.98 -18.12 21.45
N ASN A 404 -3.10 -18.41 22.13
CA ASN A 404 -3.56 -19.79 22.40
C ASN A 404 -4.30 -20.41 21.19
N ASN A 405 -4.13 -19.86 19.99
CA ASN A 405 -4.78 -20.33 18.78
C ASN A 405 -4.07 -21.57 18.24
N LYS A 406 -4.85 -22.58 17.81
CA LYS A 406 -4.33 -23.84 17.25
C LYS A 406 -3.89 -23.70 15.80
N ILE A 407 -4.53 -22.81 15.06
CA ILE A 407 -4.22 -22.52 13.66
C ILE A 407 -3.62 -21.12 13.61
N VAL A 408 -2.44 -20.97 13.00
CA VAL A 408 -1.80 -19.68 12.78
C VAL A 408 -1.55 -19.52 11.29
N ILE A 409 -2.04 -18.42 10.72
CA ILE A 409 -1.80 -18.04 9.34
C ILE A 409 -0.96 -16.77 9.33
N LEU A 410 0.18 -16.80 8.65
CA LEU A 410 1.10 -15.69 8.51
C LEU A 410 1.09 -15.21 7.06
N ASP A 411 0.59 -14.01 6.80
CA ASP A 411 0.48 -13.42 5.46
C ASP A 411 1.63 -12.42 5.22
N GLU A 412 2.63 -12.84 4.44
CA GLU A 412 3.86 -12.11 4.10
C GLU A 412 4.66 -11.57 5.32
N PRO A 413 5.10 -12.45 6.25
CA PRO A 413 5.67 -12.03 7.54
C PRO A 413 7.12 -11.51 7.48
N THR A 414 7.72 -11.34 6.30
CA THR A 414 9.12 -10.89 6.14
C THR A 414 9.32 -9.71 5.18
N SER A 415 8.23 -9.09 4.70
CA SER A 415 8.34 -7.92 3.82
C SER A 415 9.13 -6.78 4.50
N GLY A 416 10.17 -6.29 3.83
CA GLY A 416 11.03 -5.19 4.32
C GLY A 416 11.93 -5.55 5.53
N LEU A 417 12.20 -6.84 5.78
CA LEU A 417 13.13 -7.26 6.84
C LEU A 417 14.52 -7.62 6.30
N ASP A 418 15.55 -7.24 7.05
CA ASP A 418 16.89 -7.81 6.88
C ASP A 418 16.96 -9.27 7.37
N LEU A 419 18.07 -9.95 7.04
CA LEU A 419 18.32 -11.34 7.43
C LEU A 419 18.26 -11.60 8.94
N LYS A 420 18.87 -10.73 9.76
CA LYS A 420 18.94 -10.93 11.22
C LYS A 420 17.52 -10.91 11.78
N ARG A 421 16.70 -9.95 11.34
CA ARG A 421 15.31 -9.81 11.76
C ARG A 421 14.42 -10.92 11.19
N MET A 422 14.65 -11.34 9.94
CA MET A 422 13.98 -12.51 9.36
C MET A 422 14.26 -13.78 10.18
N ASN A 423 15.51 -13.99 10.62
CA ASN A 423 15.85 -15.14 11.47
C ASN A 423 15.14 -15.09 12.84
N CYS A 424 14.72 -13.93 13.35
CA CYS A 424 13.83 -13.86 14.52
C CYS A 424 12.43 -14.43 14.19
N ILE A 425 11.89 -14.11 13.01
CA ILE A 425 10.61 -14.65 12.53
C ILE A 425 10.69 -16.16 12.33
N CYS A 426 11.76 -16.67 11.69
CA CYS A 426 11.98 -18.11 11.52
C CYS A 426 11.96 -18.85 12.87
N ARG A 427 12.64 -18.28 13.89
CA ARG A 427 12.64 -18.84 15.25
C ARG A 427 11.23 -18.89 15.85
N LEU A 428 10.40 -17.86 15.67
CA LEU A 428 9.01 -17.87 16.15
C LEU A 428 8.16 -18.92 15.43
N ILE A 429 8.28 -19.02 14.11
CA ILE A 429 7.56 -20.02 13.29
C ILE A 429 7.90 -21.44 13.75
N ASN A 430 9.19 -21.74 13.94
CA ASN A 430 9.63 -23.04 14.42
C ASN A 430 9.12 -23.34 15.82
N LYS A 431 9.12 -22.36 16.74
CA LYS A 431 8.50 -22.54 18.07
C LYS A 431 6.98 -22.78 17.99
N MET A 432 6.25 -22.15 17.08
CA MET A 432 4.83 -22.44 16.88
C MET A 432 4.61 -23.87 16.38
N LYS A 433 5.46 -24.35 15.48
CA LYS A 433 5.49 -25.74 15.00
C LYS A 433 5.77 -26.71 16.15
N GLU A 434 6.75 -26.42 17.01
CA GLU A 434 7.08 -27.23 18.21
C GLU A 434 5.94 -27.28 19.24
N GLN A 435 5.15 -26.20 19.35
CA GLN A 435 3.92 -26.16 20.15
C GLN A 435 2.77 -27.02 19.59
N GLY A 436 2.97 -27.67 18.44
CA GLY A 436 1.96 -28.50 17.77
C GLY A 436 0.86 -27.69 17.10
N LYS A 437 1.10 -26.40 16.80
CA LYS A 437 0.16 -25.56 16.03
C LYS A 437 0.15 -25.99 14.55
N ILE A 438 -0.98 -25.77 13.89
CA ILE A 438 -1.06 -25.78 12.42
C ILE A 438 -0.57 -24.42 11.95
N VAL A 439 0.61 -24.38 11.29
CA VAL A 439 1.22 -23.13 10.82
C VAL A 439 1.12 -23.05 9.30
N ILE A 440 0.39 -22.05 8.82
CA ILE A 440 0.22 -21.76 7.40
C ILE A 440 1.01 -20.49 7.10
N LEU A 441 1.98 -20.60 6.19
CA LEU A 441 2.83 -19.48 5.79
C LEU A 441 2.51 -19.07 4.35
N ILE A 442 1.93 -17.89 4.15
CA ILE A 442 1.78 -17.30 2.83
C ILE A 442 2.99 -16.40 2.61
N SER A 443 3.88 -16.77 1.68
CA SER A 443 4.99 -15.91 1.30
C SER A 443 5.54 -16.22 -0.08
N HIS A 444 6.13 -15.22 -0.72
CA HIS A 444 6.98 -15.35 -1.91
C HIS A 444 8.48 -15.27 -1.57
N ASP A 445 8.84 -15.12 -0.29
CA ASP A 445 10.22 -15.01 0.15
C ASP A 445 10.88 -16.39 0.20
N LEU A 446 11.65 -16.70 -0.86
CA LEU A 446 12.34 -17.98 -0.98
C LEU A 446 13.31 -18.23 0.18
N GLU A 447 13.94 -17.19 0.75
CA GLU A 447 14.88 -17.39 1.85
C GLU A 447 14.15 -17.78 3.14
N LEU A 448 13.02 -17.15 3.43
CA LEU A 448 12.15 -17.58 4.52
C LEU A 448 11.69 -19.03 4.32
N LEU A 449 11.13 -19.33 3.14
CA LEU A 449 10.60 -20.66 2.81
C LEU A 449 11.67 -21.75 2.98
N SER A 450 12.89 -21.49 2.51
CA SER A 450 14.02 -22.43 2.61
C SER A 450 14.42 -22.81 4.04
N LYS A 451 14.04 -22.00 5.04
CA LYS A 451 14.41 -22.16 6.46
C LYS A 451 13.33 -22.80 7.32
N VAL A 452 12.06 -22.71 6.92
CA VAL A 452 10.94 -23.11 7.79
C VAL A 452 9.90 -23.99 7.11
N ALA A 453 9.78 -23.99 5.77
CA ALA A 453 8.70 -24.70 5.10
C ALA A 453 8.98 -26.22 5.04
N ASP A 454 8.01 -27.02 5.50
CA ASP A 454 8.06 -28.49 5.44
C ASP A 454 7.33 -29.03 4.20
N GLU A 455 6.37 -28.26 3.68
CA GLU A 455 5.59 -28.56 2.49
C GLU A 455 5.08 -27.27 1.88
N TYR A 456 4.70 -27.33 0.60
CA TYR A 456 4.14 -26.19 -0.11
C TYR A 456 2.86 -26.56 -0.87
N ILE A 457 1.98 -25.58 -0.99
CA ILE A 457 0.79 -25.57 -1.83
C ILE A 457 0.99 -24.47 -2.87
N LEU A 458 1.03 -24.84 -4.15
CA LEU A 458 1.16 -23.88 -5.25
C LEU A 458 -0.22 -23.56 -5.82
N LEU A 459 -0.62 -22.30 -5.69
CA LEU A 459 -1.84 -21.76 -6.27
C LEU A 459 -1.55 -21.08 -7.62
N GLU A 460 -2.21 -21.57 -8.67
CA GLU A 460 -2.18 -21.00 -10.01
C GLU A 460 -3.61 -20.94 -10.58
N GLY A 461 -3.98 -19.79 -11.15
CA GLY A 461 -5.27 -19.63 -11.84
C GLY A 461 -6.50 -19.99 -10.99
N ALA A 462 -6.52 -19.60 -9.71
CA ALA A 462 -7.57 -19.93 -8.73
C ALA A 462 -7.63 -21.42 -8.27
N THR A 463 -6.73 -22.27 -8.73
CA THR A 463 -6.70 -23.71 -8.40
C THR A 463 -5.40 -24.09 -7.69
N VAL A 464 -5.43 -25.21 -6.96
CA VAL A 464 -4.22 -25.82 -6.39
C VAL A 464 -3.62 -26.75 -7.44
N ILE A 465 -2.42 -26.45 -7.91
CA ILE A 465 -1.72 -27.26 -8.93
C ILE A 465 -0.69 -28.22 -8.34
N ALA A 466 -0.24 -27.96 -7.11
CA ALA A 466 0.66 -28.86 -6.39
C ALA A 466 0.46 -28.73 -4.87
N HIS A 467 0.52 -29.86 -4.17
CA HIS A 467 0.71 -29.94 -2.72
C HIS A 467 1.78 -30.99 -2.46
N ARG A 468 3.01 -30.57 -2.10
CA ARG A 468 4.18 -31.46 -1.99
C ARG A 468 5.04 -31.13 -0.77
N ARG A 469 5.77 -32.14 -0.28
CA ARG A 469 6.75 -31.97 0.80
C ARG A 469 8.05 -31.37 0.28
N LEU A 470 8.74 -30.63 1.15
CA LEU A 470 10.09 -30.12 0.92
C LEU A 470 11.04 -30.88 1.84
N VAL A 471 11.78 -31.84 1.29
CA VAL A 471 12.69 -32.71 2.06
C VAL A 471 14.15 -32.30 1.82
N ASN A 472 14.47 -31.93 0.59
CA ASN A 472 15.85 -31.64 0.16
C ASN A 472 15.92 -30.42 -0.79
N GLN A 473 17.15 -30.06 -1.17
CA GLN A 473 17.41 -28.94 -2.10
C GLN A 473 16.77 -29.13 -3.48
N ASN A 474 16.69 -30.37 -3.99
CA ASN A 474 16.10 -30.63 -5.30
C ASN A 474 14.60 -30.35 -5.31
N ASP A 475 13.88 -30.73 -4.23
CA ASP A 475 12.46 -30.42 -4.07
C ASP A 475 12.23 -28.90 -4.04
N PHE A 476 13.13 -28.17 -3.38
CA PHE A 476 13.08 -26.72 -3.29
C PHE A 476 13.35 -26.04 -4.64
N ASN A 477 14.33 -26.54 -5.41
CA ASN A 477 14.60 -26.06 -6.76
C ASN A 477 13.41 -26.35 -7.70
N GLU A 478 12.81 -27.55 -7.63
CA GLU A 478 11.61 -27.90 -8.40
C GLU A 478 10.43 -26.96 -8.06
N MET A 479 10.27 -26.60 -6.79
CA MET A 479 9.28 -25.62 -6.34
C MET A 479 9.52 -24.25 -7.01
N ILE A 480 10.76 -23.77 -7.05
CA ILE A 480 11.14 -22.50 -7.69
C ILE A 480 10.85 -22.55 -9.20
N ASP A 481 11.25 -23.63 -9.87
CA ASP A 481 11.05 -23.79 -11.31
C ASP A 481 9.56 -23.79 -11.65
N LYS A 482 8.74 -24.49 -10.85
CA LYS A 482 7.27 -24.44 -11.00
C LYS A 482 6.72 -23.04 -10.78
N LEU A 483 7.19 -22.33 -9.76
CA LEU A 483 6.75 -20.97 -9.46
C LEU A 483 7.12 -19.97 -10.57
N LYS A 484 8.30 -20.13 -11.20
CA LYS A 484 8.71 -19.35 -12.38
C LYS A 484 7.90 -19.70 -13.63
N SER A 485 7.60 -20.99 -13.82
CA SER A 485 6.82 -21.47 -14.96
C SER A 485 5.32 -21.14 -14.84
N ALA A 486 4.85 -20.91 -13.61
CA ALA A 486 3.47 -20.56 -13.34
C ALA A 486 3.13 -19.31 -14.16
N LYS A 487 2.03 -19.38 -14.90
CA LYS A 487 1.59 -18.23 -15.66
C LYS A 487 0.78 -17.35 -14.73
N ASN A 488 1.08 -16.05 -14.76
CA ASN A 488 0.06 -15.10 -14.39
C ASN A 488 -1.05 -15.34 -15.40
N VAL A 489 -2.18 -15.87 -14.93
CA VAL A 489 -3.43 -15.70 -15.64
C VAL A 489 -3.70 -14.19 -15.57
N LYS A 490 -3.02 -13.41 -16.42
CA LYS A 490 -3.54 -12.14 -16.90
C LYS A 490 -4.87 -12.56 -17.48
N ASN A 491 -5.92 -12.36 -16.69
CA ASN A 491 -7.27 -12.67 -17.11
C ASN A 491 -7.47 -11.91 -18.41
N LYS A 492 -7.32 -12.63 -19.52
CA LYS A 492 -7.66 -12.22 -20.88
C LYS A 492 -9.18 -12.12 -21.05
N TYR A 493 -9.93 -12.14 -19.95
CA TYR A 493 -11.13 -11.32 -19.83
C TYR A 493 -10.67 -9.86 -19.86
N SER A 494 -10.36 -9.42 -21.09
CA SER A 494 -10.91 -8.19 -21.61
C SER A 494 -12.26 -8.03 -20.95
N THR A 495 -12.30 -7.09 -20.04
CA THR A 495 -13.53 -6.60 -19.51
C THR A 495 -14.32 -6.07 -20.70
N GLU A 496 -15.15 -6.93 -21.30
CA GLU A 496 -16.55 -6.59 -21.47
C GLU A 496 -17.19 -6.42 -20.07
N LYS A 497 -16.53 -5.67 -19.17
CA LYS A 497 -17.26 -4.84 -18.25
C LYS A 497 -18.02 -3.96 -19.22
N LYS A 498 -19.35 -4.15 -19.27
CA LYS A 498 -20.26 -3.13 -19.74
C LYS A 498 -19.59 -1.80 -19.44
N LYS A 499 -19.23 -1.02 -20.46
CA LYS A 499 -18.95 0.40 -20.31
C LYS A 499 -20.11 0.89 -19.47
N THR A 500 -19.92 0.99 -18.15
CA THR A 500 -20.90 1.65 -17.31
C THR A 500 -20.72 3.07 -17.76
N ASP A 501 -21.67 3.47 -18.61
CA ASP A 501 -21.78 4.66 -19.41
C ASP A 501 -21.89 5.89 -18.49
N TYR A 502 -20.92 6.06 -17.58
CA TYR A 502 -20.72 7.26 -16.76
C TYR A 502 -20.16 8.42 -17.59
N SER A 503 -19.96 8.20 -18.90
CA SER A 503 -19.60 9.16 -19.94
C SER A 503 -20.65 10.24 -20.23
N LYS A 504 -21.79 10.28 -19.53
CA LYS A 504 -22.91 11.18 -19.87
C LYS A 504 -23.13 12.35 -18.92
N VAL A 505 -22.44 12.44 -17.78
CA VAL A 505 -22.54 13.62 -16.90
C VAL A 505 -21.15 14.23 -16.77
N ASN A 506 -21.02 15.50 -17.15
CA ASN A 506 -19.76 16.23 -17.05
C ASN A 506 -19.25 16.19 -15.59
N PRO A 507 -17.98 15.82 -15.34
CA PRO A 507 -17.44 15.68 -13.99
C PRO A 507 -17.59 16.96 -13.14
N ILE A 508 -17.62 18.14 -13.77
CA ILE A 508 -17.88 19.42 -13.08
C ILE A 508 -19.28 19.46 -12.44
N ILE A 509 -20.28 18.83 -13.05
CA ILE A 509 -21.64 18.75 -12.49
C ILE A 509 -21.62 17.91 -11.20
N ASN A 510 -20.84 16.84 -11.15
CA ASN A 510 -20.67 16.05 -9.92
C ASN A 510 -19.98 16.85 -8.81
N LEU A 511 -19.05 17.75 -9.17
CA LEU A 511 -18.39 18.64 -8.23
C LEU A 511 -19.37 19.67 -7.64
N ILE A 512 -20.19 20.30 -8.49
CA ILE A 512 -21.26 21.22 -8.08
C ILE A 512 -22.21 20.51 -7.11
N VAL A 513 -22.65 19.31 -7.46
CA VAL A 513 -23.48 18.45 -6.61
C VAL A 513 -22.83 18.21 -5.25
N PHE A 514 -21.55 17.84 -5.23
CA PHE A 514 -20.85 17.54 -3.99
C PHE A 514 -20.78 18.75 -3.05
N PHE A 515 -20.37 19.92 -3.56
CA PHE A 515 -20.31 21.15 -2.78
C PHE A 515 -21.68 21.61 -2.30
N THR A 516 -22.72 21.38 -3.09
CA THR A 516 -24.10 21.70 -2.71
C THR A 516 -24.55 20.84 -1.55
N VAL A 517 -24.29 19.53 -1.58
CA VAL A 517 -24.61 18.62 -0.48
C VAL A 517 -23.76 18.94 0.76
N ALA A 518 -22.50 19.33 0.59
CA ALA A 518 -21.65 19.74 1.71
C ALA A 518 -22.17 21.02 2.37
N ASN A 519 -22.45 22.06 1.59
CA ASN A 519 -23.02 23.32 2.08
C ASN A 519 -24.34 23.10 2.81
N ALA A 520 -25.17 22.21 2.24
CA ALA A 520 -26.41 21.75 2.84
C ALA A 520 -26.25 21.14 4.25
N ILE A 521 -25.19 20.34 4.46
CA ILE A 521 -24.92 19.70 5.75
C ILE A 521 -24.44 20.73 6.80
N PHE A 522 -23.57 21.66 6.41
CA PHE A 522 -22.83 22.51 7.35
C PHE A 522 -23.46 23.88 7.64
N PHE A 523 -24.09 24.54 6.65
CA PHE A 523 -24.38 25.98 6.74
C PHE A 523 -25.87 26.34 6.84
N TYR A 524 -26.81 25.40 6.71
CA TYR A 524 -28.25 25.72 6.71
C TYR A 524 -28.88 25.65 8.11
N PRO A 525 -29.35 26.76 8.72
CA PRO A 525 -29.75 26.80 10.14
C PRO A 525 -31.24 26.60 10.47
N SER A 526 -32.16 26.37 9.50
CA SER A 526 -33.62 26.50 9.76
C SER A 526 -34.47 25.23 9.53
N ASN A 527 -35.57 25.08 10.27
CA ASN A 527 -36.50 23.94 10.16
C ASN A 527 -37.21 23.80 8.79
N GLN A 528 -37.33 24.87 8.01
CA GLN A 528 -37.87 24.80 6.64
C GLN A 528 -36.79 24.45 5.59
N SER A 529 -35.50 24.63 5.91
CA SER A 529 -34.39 24.42 4.98
C SER A 529 -34.09 22.94 4.64
N SER A 530 -34.53 21.99 5.47
CA SER A 530 -34.35 20.55 5.23
C SER A 530 -35.11 20.04 3.99
N ILE A 531 -36.29 20.61 3.73
CA ILE A 531 -37.17 20.30 2.58
C ILE A 531 -36.51 20.75 1.28
N TYR A 532 -35.99 21.99 1.27
CA TYR A 532 -35.28 22.56 0.13
C TYR A 532 -33.98 21.81 -0.16
N LEU A 533 -33.24 21.42 0.88
CA LEU A 533 -32.09 20.52 0.81
C LEU A 533 -32.43 19.22 0.10
N MET A 534 -33.51 18.57 0.53
CA MET A 534 -33.95 17.27 0.03
C MET A 534 -34.41 17.35 -1.43
N GLY A 535 -35.07 18.45 -1.81
CA GLY A 535 -35.49 18.75 -3.18
C GLY A 535 -34.30 18.95 -4.12
N ILE A 536 -33.33 19.80 -3.73
CA ILE A 536 -32.07 19.98 -4.47
C ILE A 536 -31.36 18.64 -4.64
N VAL A 537 -31.29 17.85 -3.57
CA VAL A 537 -30.63 16.55 -3.56
C VAL A 537 -31.35 15.53 -4.45
N ALA A 538 -32.68 15.44 -4.39
CA ALA A 538 -33.48 14.54 -5.22
C ALA A 538 -33.36 14.89 -6.70
N ILE A 539 -33.35 16.18 -7.04
CA ILE A 539 -33.12 16.70 -8.39
C ILE A 539 -31.74 16.29 -8.88
N VAL A 540 -30.71 16.51 -8.06
CA VAL A 540 -29.34 16.06 -8.30
C VAL A 540 -29.23 14.54 -8.53
N PHE A 541 -30.03 13.75 -7.81
CA PHE A 541 -30.08 12.29 -7.98
C PHE A 541 -30.75 11.84 -9.27
N LEU A 542 -31.81 12.54 -9.67
CA LEU A 542 -32.46 12.35 -10.96
C LEU A 542 -31.50 12.67 -12.10
N PHE A 543 -30.70 13.75 -11.98
CA PHE A 543 -29.67 14.11 -12.96
C PHE A 543 -28.54 13.08 -13.07
N ASN A 544 -28.15 12.47 -11.95
CA ASN A 544 -27.18 11.39 -11.92
C ASN A 544 -27.74 10.00 -12.34
N LYS A 545 -28.95 9.96 -12.92
CA LYS A 545 -29.67 8.74 -13.34
C LYS A 545 -29.81 7.69 -12.24
N ASN A 546 -29.77 8.10 -10.97
CA ASN A 546 -29.87 7.21 -9.83
C ASN A 546 -31.29 7.25 -9.25
N TYR A 547 -32.26 6.92 -10.12
CA TYR A 547 -33.71 7.05 -9.85
C TYR A 547 -34.13 6.34 -8.56
N MET A 548 -33.55 5.17 -8.28
CA MET A 548 -33.90 4.41 -7.09
C MET A 548 -33.52 5.12 -5.79
N LEU A 549 -32.43 5.90 -5.77
CA LEU A 549 -32.05 6.66 -4.59
C LEU A 549 -32.86 7.95 -4.45
N ALA A 550 -33.19 8.60 -5.57
CA ALA A 550 -34.11 9.73 -5.60
C ALA A 550 -35.48 9.33 -5.00
N ILE A 551 -36.02 8.19 -5.45
CA ILE A 551 -37.28 7.64 -4.93
C ILE A 551 -37.16 7.32 -3.44
N LYS A 552 -36.10 6.64 -3.00
CA LYS A 552 -35.89 6.33 -1.58
C LYS A 552 -35.85 7.60 -0.72
N MET A 553 -35.14 8.63 -1.15
CA MET A 553 -35.10 9.91 -0.40
C MET A 553 -36.47 10.60 -0.39
N ALA A 554 -37.20 10.61 -1.51
CA ALA A 554 -38.54 11.17 -1.59
C ALA A 554 -39.53 10.42 -0.67
N VAL A 555 -39.46 9.08 -0.63
CA VAL A 555 -40.29 8.25 0.26
C VAL A 555 -39.90 8.46 1.72
N THR A 556 -38.61 8.46 2.06
CA THR A 556 -38.16 8.72 3.43
C THR A 556 -38.60 10.11 3.89
N TYR A 557 -38.51 11.12 3.03
CA TYR A 557 -39.06 12.44 3.30
C TYR A 557 -40.56 12.41 3.56
N PHE A 558 -41.34 11.75 2.68
CA PHE A 558 -42.79 11.64 2.84
C PHE A 558 -43.14 11.03 4.20
N VAL A 559 -42.49 9.92 4.58
CA VAL A 559 -42.68 9.27 5.88
C VAL A 559 -42.35 10.23 7.03
N ILE A 560 -41.19 10.89 6.98
CA ILE A 560 -40.78 11.85 8.03
C ILE A 560 -41.77 13.03 8.11
N SER A 561 -42.24 13.55 6.97
CA SER A 561 -43.23 14.63 6.92
C SER A 561 -44.59 14.26 7.52
N LYS A 562 -44.92 12.96 7.56
CA LYS A 562 -46.14 12.44 8.19
C LYS A 562 -45.96 12.16 9.69
N LEU A 563 -44.71 12.09 10.19
CA LEU A 563 -44.43 12.04 11.64
C LEU A 563 -44.85 13.33 12.37
N LYS A 564 -45.13 14.41 11.63
CA LYS A 564 -45.77 15.65 12.10
C LYS A 564 -47.06 15.42 12.90
N ILE A 565 -47.76 14.32 12.62
CA ILE A 565 -49.03 13.99 13.27
C ILE A 565 -48.83 13.46 14.70
N PHE A 566 -47.64 12.91 15.00
CA PHE A 566 -47.42 12.11 16.22
C PHE A 566 -46.44 12.72 17.23
N PHE A 567 -45.64 13.72 16.84
CA PHE A 567 -44.58 14.27 17.71
C PHE A 567 -44.66 15.80 17.87
N PRO A 568 -44.32 16.35 19.04
CA PRO A 568 -44.16 17.80 19.23
C PRO A 568 -43.10 18.40 18.30
N LEU A 569 -43.33 19.65 17.88
CA LEU A 569 -42.51 20.40 16.90
C LEU A 569 -40.98 20.37 17.17
N TYR A 570 -40.54 20.37 18.43
CA TYR A 570 -39.12 20.35 18.78
C TYR A 570 -38.43 19.00 18.49
N TYR A 571 -39.04 17.88 18.89
CA TYR A 571 -38.52 16.55 18.61
C TYR A 571 -38.53 16.25 17.11
N GLN A 572 -39.55 16.75 16.42
CA GLN A 572 -39.67 16.63 14.98
C GLN A 572 -38.53 17.36 14.25
N ALA A 573 -38.24 18.61 14.61
CA ALA A 573 -37.12 19.37 14.05
C ALA A 573 -35.78 18.65 14.25
N PHE A 574 -35.57 18.10 15.45
CA PHE A 574 -34.37 17.33 15.78
C PHE A 574 -34.25 16.05 14.91
N ILE A 575 -35.33 15.29 14.78
CA ILE A 575 -35.38 14.05 13.98
C ILE A 575 -35.21 14.34 12.49
N GLU A 576 -35.89 15.36 11.96
CA GLU A 576 -35.76 15.80 10.57
C GLU A 576 -34.32 16.21 10.24
N ILE A 577 -33.73 17.09 11.06
CA ILE A 577 -32.36 17.57 10.82
C ILE A 577 -31.36 16.41 10.93
N PHE A 578 -31.46 15.58 11.97
CA PHE A 578 -30.47 14.52 12.21
C PHE A 578 -30.56 13.38 11.19
N ILE A 579 -31.77 12.92 10.85
CA ILE A 579 -31.95 11.84 9.87
C ILE A 579 -31.59 12.34 8.47
N VAL A 580 -32.06 13.53 8.05
CA VAL A 580 -31.76 14.05 6.71
C VAL A 580 -30.26 14.33 6.56
N ARG A 581 -29.63 15.04 7.50
CA ARG A 581 -28.18 15.27 7.46
C ARG A 581 -27.39 13.97 7.58
N GLY A 582 -27.85 13.01 8.39
CA GLY A 582 -27.25 11.69 8.51
C GLY A 582 -27.31 10.88 7.21
N MET A 583 -28.43 10.94 6.49
CA MET A 583 -28.58 10.30 5.17
C MET A 583 -27.74 10.99 4.09
N LEU A 584 -27.70 12.33 4.08
CA LEU A 584 -26.85 13.10 3.16
C LEU A 584 -25.36 12.82 3.41
N CYS A 585 -24.95 12.84 4.67
CA CYS A 585 -23.61 12.49 5.10
C CYS A 585 -23.28 11.03 4.73
N GLY A 586 -24.19 10.10 4.99
CA GLY A 586 -24.03 8.70 4.58
C GLY A 586 -23.91 8.54 3.07
N TYR A 587 -24.63 9.34 2.29
CA TYR A 587 -24.54 9.34 0.83
C TYR A 587 -23.24 9.95 0.30
N THR A 588 -22.82 11.12 0.80
CA THR A 588 -21.55 11.75 0.42
C THR A 588 -20.39 10.83 0.77
N ILE A 589 -20.38 10.27 1.98
CA ILE A 589 -19.39 9.27 2.39
C ILE A 589 -19.44 8.06 1.47
N LYS A 590 -20.62 7.50 1.16
CA LYS A 590 -20.74 6.35 0.25
C LYS A 590 -20.21 6.65 -1.16
N ASN A 591 -20.41 7.85 -1.67
CA ASN A 591 -19.89 8.26 -2.97
C ASN A 591 -18.38 8.51 -2.96
N LEU A 592 -17.86 9.16 -1.92
CA LEU A 592 -16.42 9.39 -1.74
C LEU A 592 -15.67 8.06 -1.54
N THR A 593 -16.31 7.08 -0.90
CA THR A 593 -15.74 5.75 -0.62
C THR A 593 -16.04 4.69 -1.70
N ALA A 594 -16.92 4.99 -2.65
CA ALA A 594 -17.14 4.18 -3.85
C ALA A 594 -16.19 4.67 -4.94
N GLY A 595 -15.06 3.97 -5.10
CA GLY A 595 -13.90 4.42 -5.90
C GLY A 595 -14.22 5.01 -7.27
N THR A 596 -15.27 4.57 -7.98
CA THR A 596 -15.63 5.10 -9.30
C THR A 596 -16.09 6.56 -9.31
N LYS A 597 -16.75 7.05 -8.26
CA LYS A 597 -17.27 8.44 -8.22
C LYS A 597 -16.24 9.44 -7.69
N LEU A 598 -15.40 9.03 -6.74
CA LEU A 598 -14.28 9.84 -6.29
C LEU A 598 -13.34 10.19 -7.45
N ILE A 599 -13.09 9.24 -8.34
CA ILE A 599 -12.34 9.47 -9.58
C ILE A 599 -12.98 10.57 -10.40
N THR A 600 -14.29 10.51 -10.65
CA THR A 600 -14.96 11.57 -11.42
C THR A 600 -14.89 12.95 -10.74
N ILE A 601 -14.81 13.00 -9.41
CA ILE A 601 -14.63 14.25 -8.65
C ILE A 601 -13.18 14.73 -8.79
N ILE A 602 -12.21 13.82 -8.70
CA ILE A 602 -10.79 14.13 -8.90
C ILE A 602 -10.56 14.59 -10.35
N GLU A 603 -11.08 13.88 -11.35
CA GLU A 603 -11.07 14.30 -12.77
C GLU A 603 -11.78 15.65 -12.99
N ALA A 604 -12.85 15.94 -12.23
CA ALA A 604 -13.51 17.24 -12.27
C ALA A 604 -12.58 18.33 -11.76
N LEU A 605 -11.98 18.10 -10.59
CA LEU A 605 -11.06 19.00 -9.93
C LEU A 605 -9.82 19.25 -10.80
N GLU A 606 -9.29 18.20 -11.44
CA GLU A 606 -8.19 18.26 -12.40
C GLU A 606 -8.53 19.13 -13.62
N LYS A 607 -9.80 19.11 -14.06
CA LYS A 607 -10.30 19.91 -15.18
C LYS A 607 -10.58 21.36 -14.83
N VAL A 608 -10.90 21.68 -13.57
CA VAL A 608 -11.10 23.08 -13.16
C VAL A 608 -9.74 23.78 -13.12
N LYS A 609 -9.63 24.98 -13.72
CA LYS A 609 -8.42 25.83 -13.66
C LYS A 609 -8.21 26.43 -12.26
N LEU A 610 -8.02 25.58 -11.26
CA LEU A 610 -7.55 25.97 -9.93
C LEU A 610 -6.02 26.01 -9.91
N THR A 611 -5.47 26.85 -9.03
CA THR A 611 -4.04 26.82 -8.76
C THR A 611 -3.66 25.51 -8.07
N ASP A 612 -2.47 25.01 -8.40
CA ASP A 612 -1.85 23.82 -7.81
C ASP A 612 -1.88 23.85 -6.26
N TYR A 613 -1.80 25.05 -5.65
CA TYR A 613 -1.86 25.27 -4.20
C TYR A 613 -3.16 24.82 -3.55
N ILE A 614 -4.29 24.94 -4.25
CA ILE A 614 -5.61 24.56 -3.73
C ILE A 614 -5.96 23.14 -4.17
N LEU A 615 -5.67 22.83 -5.44
CA LEU A 615 -6.07 21.59 -6.05
C LEU A 615 -5.41 20.38 -5.39
N ILE A 616 -4.09 20.42 -5.19
CA ILE A 616 -3.34 19.25 -4.73
C ILE A 616 -3.71 18.86 -3.31
N PRO A 617 -3.80 19.76 -2.32
CA PRO A 617 -4.32 19.40 -1.00
C PRO A 617 -5.70 18.75 -1.04
N ILE A 618 -6.61 19.24 -1.90
CA ILE A 618 -7.94 18.65 -2.06
C ILE A 618 -7.85 17.25 -2.66
N ILE A 619 -7.12 17.05 -3.76
CA ILE A 619 -6.93 15.73 -4.38
C ILE A 619 -6.28 14.76 -3.38
N SER A 620 -5.28 15.23 -2.66
CA SER A 620 -4.55 14.50 -1.62
C SER A 620 -5.49 14.03 -0.51
N PHE A 621 -6.33 14.93 -0.01
CA PHE A 621 -7.33 14.60 1.01
C PHE A 621 -8.42 13.67 0.47
N MET A 622 -8.91 13.89 -0.76
CA MET A 622 -9.90 13.04 -1.41
C MET A 622 -9.41 11.58 -1.55
N ARG A 623 -8.10 11.38 -1.83
CA ARG A 623 -7.47 10.05 -1.91
C ARG A 623 -7.45 9.27 -0.60
N LEU A 624 -7.61 9.95 0.54
CA LEU A 624 -7.63 9.28 1.84
C LEU A 624 -8.94 8.51 2.05
N PHE A 625 -10.05 8.85 1.38
CA PHE A 625 -11.34 8.20 1.63
C PHE A 625 -11.43 6.71 1.18
N PRO A 626 -10.93 6.32 -0.01
CA PRO A 626 -10.92 4.91 -0.40
C PRO A 626 -10.01 4.07 0.49
N SER A 627 -8.84 4.59 0.88
CA SER A 627 -7.95 3.88 1.82
C SER A 627 -8.63 3.68 3.17
N MET A 628 -9.28 4.72 3.71
CA MET A 628 -10.06 4.62 4.96
C MET A 628 -11.05 3.46 4.94
N ARG A 629 -11.83 3.28 3.86
CA ARG A 629 -12.81 2.17 3.78
C ARG A 629 -12.14 0.80 3.91
N ASN A 630 -11.01 0.63 3.24
CA ASN A 630 -10.23 -0.59 3.35
C ASN A 630 -9.68 -0.77 4.76
N ASP A 631 -9.11 0.29 5.34
CA ASP A 631 -8.54 0.33 6.68
C ASP A 631 -9.58 0.01 7.76
N PHE A 632 -10.81 0.51 7.65
CA PHE A 632 -11.92 0.14 8.52
C PHE A 632 -12.23 -1.35 8.44
N SER A 633 -12.21 -1.92 7.23
CA SER A 633 -12.46 -3.35 7.04
C SER A 633 -11.34 -4.21 7.64
N ILE A 634 -10.08 -3.79 7.50
CA ILE A 634 -8.89 -4.46 8.06
C ILE A 634 -8.89 -4.34 9.58
N ALA A 635 -9.14 -3.15 10.13
CA ALA A 635 -9.26 -2.94 11.58
C ALA A 635 -10.38 -3.80 12.19
N TYR A 636 -11.53 -3.89 11.51
CA TYR A 636 -12.60 -4.76 11.97
C TYR A 636 -12.24 -6.26 11.91
N MET A 637 -11.50 -6.71 10.90
CA MET A 637 -10.97 -8.08 10.85
C MET A 637 -9.94 -8.32 11.96
N SER A 638 -9.08 -7.35 12.25
CA SER A 638 -8.12 -7.38 13.37
C SER A 638 -8.83 -7.62 14.71
N LEU A 639 -9.95 -6.93 14.98
CA LEU A 639 -10.74 -7.16 16.19
C LEU A 639 -11.25 -8.60 16.31
N LYS A 640 -11.62 -9.23 15.19
CA LYS A 640 -12.04 -10.64 15.17
C LYS A 640 -10.88 -11.56 15.48
N THR A 641 -9.74 -11.35 14.81
CA THR A 641 -8.50 -12.12 15.03
C THR A 641 -8.06 -12.05 16.49
N ARG A 642 -8.10 -10.86 17.09
CA ARG A 642 -7.69 -10.62 18.48
C ARG A 642 -8.80 -10.85 19.51
N LYS A 643 -9.99 -11.26 19.07
CA LYS A 643 -11.16 -11.58 19.93
C LYS A 643 -11.62 -10.41 20.81
N LEU A 644 -11.35 -9.17 20.39
CA LEU A 644 -11.65 -7.95 21.14
C LEU A 644 -13.14 -7.54 21.07
N ILE A 645 -13.90 -8.08 20.11
CA ILE A 645 -15.34 -7.82 19.96
C ILE A 645 -16.16 -8.35 21.16
N LYS A 646 -15.64 -9.32 21.92
CA LYS A 646 -16.32 -9.83 23.11
C LYS A 646 -16.33 -8.85 24.28
N ASN A 647 -15.50 -7.80 24.26
CA ASN A 647 -15.64 -6.71 25.23
C ASN A 647 -16.94 -5.98 24.96
N LYS A 648 -17.91 -6.08 25.88
CA LYS A 648 -19.23 -5.44 25.77
C LYS A 648 -19.19 -3.91 25.85
N ASN A 649 -18.01 -3.28 25.91
CA ASN A 649 -17.89 -1.82 25.93
C ASN A 649 -17.80 -1.28 24.48
N PRO A 650 -18.87 -0.67 23.94
CA PRO A 650 -18.87 -0.14 22.58
C PRO A 650 -17.82 0.97 22.38
N ALA A 651 -17.51 1.76 23.40
CA ALA A 651 -16.50 2.82 23.31
C ALA A 651 -15.09 2.25 23.07
N ALA A 652 -14.77 1.11 23.71
CA ALA A 652 -13.50 0.42 23.51
C ALA A 652 -13.39 -0.15 22.08
N ILE A 653 -14.46 -0.73 21.55
CA ILE A 653 -14.51 -1.23 20.17
C ILE A 653 -14.27 -0.09 19.18
N TRP A 654 -14.94 1.06 19.37
CA TRP A 654 -14.72 2.24 18.53
C TRP A 654 -13.28 2.74 18.61
N ARG A 655 -12.70 2.83 19.81
CA ARG A 655 -11.30 3.22 20.00
C ARG A 655 -10.35 2.30 19.23
N PHE A 656 -10.55 1.00 19.30
CA PHE A 656 -9.70 0.02 18.60
C PHE A 656 -9.83 0.06 17.07
N ILE A 657 -10.90 0.64 16.53
CA ILE A 657 -11.07 0.85 15.09
C ILE A 657 -10.52 2.21 14.66
N ILE A 658 -10.83 3.27 15.41
CA ILE A 658 -10.50 4.65 15.03
C ILE A 658 -9.00 4.89 15.14
N VAL A 659 -8.35 4.46 16.23
CA VAL A 659 -6.94 4.76 16.47
C VAL A 659 -6.03 4.27 15.33
N PRO A 660 -6.12 2.99 14.88
CA PRO A 660 -5.26 2.51 13.80
C PRO A 660 -5.57 3.19 12.46
N VAL A 661 -6.84 3.49 12.17
CA VAL A 661 -7.25 4.19 10.95
C VAL A 661 -6.69 5.62 10.92
N VAL A 662 -6.75 6.36 12.04
CA VAL A 662 -6.18 7.71 12.14
C VAL A 662 -4.67 7.70 11.92
N PHE A 663 -3.94 6.75 12.51
CA PHE A 663 -2.49 6.64 12.27
C PHE A 663 -2.16 6.22 10.84
N SER A 664 -2.96 5.34 10.22
CA SER A 664 -2.83 5.00 8.80
C SER A 664 -3.03 6.22 7.91
N LEU A 665 -4.00 7.07 8.23
CA LEU A 665 -4.27 8.34 7.54
C LEU A 665 -3.10 9.32 7.64
N ILE A 666 -2.56 9.52 8.85
CA ILE A 666 -1.40 10.39 9.06
C ILE A 666 -0.23 9.93 8.17
N ARG A 667 0.07 8.63 8.18
CA ARG A 667 1.16 8.08 7.36
C ARG A 667 0.88 8.17 5.86
N SER A 668 -0.35 7.94 5.45
CA SER A 668 -0.77 8.09 4.05
C SER A 668 -0.56 9.53 3.58
N ALA A 669 -0.90 10.50 4.42
CA ALA A 669 -0.67 11.92 4.15
C ALA A 669 0.83 12.26 4.10
N GLU A 670 1.64 11.76 5.03
CA GLU A 670 3.10 11.95 5.02
C GLU A 670 3.75 11.38 3.75
N ASN A 671 3.42 10.15 3.37
CA ASN A 671 3.96 9.52 2.16
C ASN A 671 3.56 10.27 0.88
N LEU A 672 2.33 10.75 0.84
CA LEU A 672 1.84 11.50 -0.30
C LEU A 672 2.50 12.88 -0.38
N SER A 673 2.75 13.52 0.78
CA SER A 673 3.56 14.75 0.87
C SER A 673 4.98 14.54 0.32
N LEU A 674 5.66 13.46 0.73
CA LEU A 674 6.98 13.11 0.20
C LEU A 674 6.95 12.83 -1.33
N GLY A 675 5.91 12.15 -1.80
CA GLY A 675 5.69 11.90 -3.24
C GLY A 675 5.53 13.20 -4.04
N ILE A 676 4.82 14.18 -3.49
CA ILE A 676 4.63 15.51 -4.10
C ILE A 676 5.96 16.27 -4.20
N GLU A 677 6.74 16.32 -3.12
CA GLU A 677 8.00 17.05 -3.10
C GLU A 677 9.03 16.47 -4.06
N THR A 678 9.18 15.15 -4.07
CA THR A 678 10.12 14.45 -4.97
C THR A 678 9.74 14.55 -6.45
N LYS A 679 8.50 14.93 -6.76
CA LYS A 679 8.04 15.24 -8.12
C LYS A 679 8.36 16.66 -8.57
N GLY A 680 8.78 17.54 -7.66
CA GLY A 680 9.15 18.91 -8.00
C GLY A 680 8.06 19.95 -7.80
N MET A 681 7.08 19.63 -6.96
CA MET A 681 6.08 20.61 -6.60
C MET A 681 6.69 21.59 -5.59
N ILE A 682 6.83 22.85 -5.99
CA ILE A 682 7.25 23.94 -5.12
C ILE A 682 6.04 24.86 -4.95
N ILE A 683 5.60 24.99 -3.70
CA ILE A 683 4.50 25.87 -3.30
C ILE A 683 4.86 27.31 -3.72
N GLY A 684 4.04 27.93 -4.58
CA GLY A 684 4.18 29.35 -4.97
C GLY A 684 4.44 29.67 -6.46
N LYS A 685 4.58 28.67 -7.35
CA LYS A 685 4.58 28.93 -8.83
C LYS A 685 3.21 28.58 -9.43
N GLU A 686 2.54 29.55 -10.04
CA GLU A 686 1.31 29.32 -10.80
C GLU A 686 1.57 28.39 -11.99
N ARG A 687 0.77 27.31 -12.10
CA ARG A 687 0.86 26.35 -13.19
C ARG A 687 -0.53 25.83 -13.52
N THR A 688 -1.04 26.17 -14.70
CA THR A 688 -2.36 25.71 -15.19
C THR A 688 -2.31 24.22 -15.56
N LEU A 689 -3.34 23.44 -15.20
CA LEU A 689 -3.47 22.03 -15.66
C LEU A 689 -3.64 21.93 -17.17
N LEU A 690 -3.18 20.81 -17.71
CA LEU A 690 -3.12 20.46 -19.14
C LEU A 690 -4.50 20.19 -19.77
N THR A 691 -5.55 20.17 -18.96
CA THR A 691 -6.90 19.82 -19.39
C THR A 691 -7.70 21.07 -19.68
N ASP A 692 -7.92 21.34 -20.96
CA ASP A 692 -8.96 22.27 -21.39
C ASP A 692 -10.34 21.65 -21.12
N VAL A 693 -11.27 22.47 -20.63
CA VAL A 693 -12.63 22.03 -20.35
C VAL A 693 -13.49 22.29 -21.58
N ASP A 694 -13.74 21.25 -22.37
CA ASP A 694 -14.72 21.31 -23.44
C ASP A 694 -16.12 21.09 -22.85
N PHE A 695 -16.82 22.19 -22.55
CA PHE A 695 -18.24 22.14 -22.19
C PHE A 695 -19.08 21.82 -23.42
N LYS A 696 -19.94 20.80 -23.34
CA LYS A 696 -21.00 20.59 -24.33
C LYS A 696 -22.12 21.60 -24.10
N ILE A 697 -22.91 21.90 -25.13
CA ILE A 697 -24.10 22.77 -25.03
C ILE A 697 -25.05 22.29 -23.91
N THR A 698 -25.17 20.96 -23.76
CA THR A 698 -25.94 20.34 -22.68
C THR A 698 -25.43 20.71 -21.29
N ASP A 699 -24.12 20.86 -21.13
CA ASP A 699 -23.49 21.18 -19.84
C ASP A 699 -23.74 22.65 -19.45
N TYR A 700 -23.77 23.56 -20.43
CA TYR A 700 -24.16 24.96 -20.22
C TYR A 700 -25.62 25.08 -19.80
N MET A 701 -26.53 24.39 -20.50
CA MET A 701 -27.96 24.37 -20.13
C MET A 701 -28.18 23.79 -18.73
N LEU A 702 -27.37 22.79 -18.34
CA LEU A 702 -27.41 22.18 -17.01
C LEU A 702 -26.93 23.15 -15.93
N CYS A 703 -25.84 23.88 -16.16
CA CYS A 703 -25.33 24.85 -15.20
C CYS A 703 -26.30 26.03 -15.02
N THR A 704 -26.89 26.55 -16.09
CA THR A 704 -27.85 27.67 -16.02
C THR A 704 -29.13 27.27 -15.31
N MET A 705 -29.67 26.08 -15.58
CA MET A 705 -30.84 25.54 -14.87
C MET A 705 -30.54 25.28 -13.39
N TYR A 706 -29.34 24.80 -13.07
CA TYR A 706 -28.93 24.61 -11.67
C TYR A 706 -28.84 25.95 -10.92
N ILE A 707 -28.19 26.96 -11.50
CA ILE A 707 -28.03 28.29 -10.91
C ILE A 707 -29.40 28.97 -10.74
N SER A 708 -30.28 28.90 -11.72
CA SER A 708 -31.61 29.52 -11.64
C SER A 708 -32.48 28.88 -10.56
N ILE A 709 -32.44 27.55 -10.42
CA ILE A 709 -33.11 26.83 -9.34
C ILE A 709 -32.49 27.17 -7.98
N TYR A 710 -31.16 27.21 -7.87
CA TYR A 710 -30.46 27.56 -6.63
C TYR A 710 -30.82 28.97 -6.16
N ILE A 711 -30.83 29.94 -7.08
CA ILE A 711 -31.26 31.32 -6.81
C ILE A 711 -32.74 31.36 -6.40
N PHE A 712 -33.62 30.67 -7.12
CA PHE A 712 -35.04 30.61 -6.79
C PHE A 712 -35.31 30.03 -5.39
N LEU A 713 -34.57 28.99 -5.00
CA LEU A 713 -34.73 28.32 -3.71
C LEU A 713 -34.11 29.12 -2.55
N ILE A 714 -33.02 29.87 -2.77
CA ILE A 714 -32.47 30.79 -1.77
C ILE A 714 -33.40 31.98 -1.54
N ILE A 715 -33.86 32.61 -2.62
CA ILE A 715 -34.76 33.77 -2.54
C ILE A 715 -36.12 33.34 -1.94
N GLY A 716 -36.60 32.13 -2.25
CA GLY A 716 -37.82 31.57 -1.68
C GLY A 716 -37.72 31.19 -0.20
N GLY A 717 -36.53 30.91 0.33
CA GLY A 717 -36.30 30.58 1.74
C GLY A 717 -35.97 31.78 2.65
N ILE A 718 -35.81 32.97 2.08
CA ILE A 718 -35.63 34.25 2.81
C ILE A 718 -37.00 34.89 3.16
N LYS A 719 -38.11 34.38 2.60
CA LYS A 719 -39.47 34.86 2.87
C LYS A 719 -40.16 34.13 4.01
#